data_AF-A0A2M9K7U9-F1
#
_entry.id   AF-A0A2M9K7U9-F1
#
_cell.length_a   1.000
_cell.length_b   1.000
_cell.length_c   1.000
_cell.angle_alpha   90.00
_cell.angle_beta   90.00
_cell.angle_gamma   90.00
#
_symmetry.space_group_name_H-M   'P 1'
#
loop_
_entity.id
_entity.type
_entity.pdbx_description
1 polymer ?
#
loop_
_entity_poly.entity_id
_entity_poly.type
_entity_poly.pdbx_seq_one_letter_code
_entity_poly.pdbx_strand_id
1 'polypeptide(L)'
;MPGRSEASSLSPARDAEDWTVGVPAPQFGQAGFPASGLPGGWPGAAEAGASAYGGSGVADLPGSGTPGPAPAPRSDPAASVPRQKDGTGRARVGGAGPLGPEPAALPDLLDHPDPAVAAEAAAVENLLRCWVRETGIGRPDGPVGTLLRIPLPASGAALLVAVRYWSPSGWHRFSPPRFEAAPAHAPALDAVTLAALIAREGNPAGRGGADLVGRVADSVHRTAEFIADRREHPAPPAPVAGDLFLTSEQSLLLGHPLHPTPKSREGLSEAEVRPYSPELHGSFPLHWLAVAPAALATDSAWTERGRPVPAAQLLGRLAPGLTLPDGATPLPLHPWQARDLLRRPAVTALRDAGLLTDLGPHGEPWHPTSSIRTVHRPGAPAMLKLSLGLRITNSRRENLRKELHRGVEVHRLLRTGLAEQWQAAHPGFDIVRDPAWVAVNAPDGTPVQGLDVLLRHNPFRSGDDALCVAALTAPRPWPGRTTMRSRLAEIVSRLAGATGRSTSAVSAEWFLRYLDHVVLPVLAFDALAGVALEAHQQNTLVILDPAGWPLGGRYRDNQGYYFRASRRAELERRLPGIGAASDTFVSDAITDERFAYYLGVNNVLGLIGAFGSARLADERVLLAAFRRFLGKAAGLGPLPAQLLDSPTLRCKANLLTRLGGLDELVGPVDTQSVYVTIANPLHD
;
A
#
# COMPACT_ATOMS: atom_id res chain seq x y z
N MET A 1 22.38 67.76 15.25
CA MET A 1 21.41 68.49 14.40
C MET A 1 20.59 67.49 13.59
N PRO A 2 19.29 67.73 13.33
CA PRO A 2 18.32 66.73 13.78
C PRO A 2 17.11 66.44 12.86
N GLY A 3 16.37 65.40 13.27
CA GLY A 3 14.99 65.06 12.90
C GLY A 3 14.69 63.70 13.56
N ARG A 4 14.00 63.56 14.70
CA ARG A 4 12.90 64.33 15.33
C ARG A 4 11.68 64.53 14.41
N SER A 5 10.44 64.30 14.83
CA SER A 5 9.91 63.57 16.00
C SER A 5 8.38 63.34 15.83
N GLU A 6 7.59 62.72 16.73
CA GLU A 6 7.76 62.13 18.08
C GLU A 6 6.78 60.91 18.19
N ALA A 7 6.48 60.36 19.39
CA ALA A 7 5.46 59.31 19.58
C ALA A 7 4.11 59.86 20.12
N SER A 8 3.02 59.12 19.92
CA SER A 8 1.88 59.17 20.84
C SER A 8 1.25 57.78 21.01
N SER A 9 0.92 57.43 22.24
CA SER A 9 0.15 56.24 22.61
C SER A 9 -1.31 56.58 22.78
N LEU A 10 -2.22 55.63 22.53
CA LEU A 10 -3.57 55.60 23.10
C LEU A 10 -4.21 54.22 22.88
N SER A 11 -4.66 53.60 23.96
CA SER A 11 -5.76 52.61 23.91
C SER A 11 -7.07 53.33 24.23
N PRO A 12 -8.21 52.79 23.79
CA PRO A 12 -9.14 52.31 24.81
C PRO A 12 -9.83 50.98 24.46
N ALA A 13 -10.59 50.47 25.45
CA ALA A 13 -11.81 49.66 25.38
C ALA A 13 -12.01 48.70 24.17
N ARG A 14 -12.20 47.39 24.38
CA ARG A 14 -13.46 46.80 24.87
C ARG A 14 -14.71 47.40 24.22
N ASP A 15 -15.36 46.61 23.37
CA ASP A 15 -16.74 46.21 23.65
C ASP A 15 -16.97 44.79 23.11
N ALA A 16 -18.03 44.15 23.57
CA ALA A 16 -18.41 42.80 23.17
C ALA A 16 -19.89 42.82 22.76
N GLU A 17 -20.18 42.39 21.54
CA GLU A 17 -21.57 42.18 21.08
C GLU A 17 -21.87 40.70 20.94
N ASP A 18 -22.97 40.30 21.57
CA ASP A 18 -23.49 38.94 21.62
C ASP A 18 -24.35 38.67 20.38
N TRP A 19 -24.04 37.62 19.62
CA TRP A 19 -24.87 37.14 18.51
C TRP A 19 -25.23 35.66 18.68
N THR A 20 -25.94 35.40 19.77
CA THR A 20 -26.66 34.15 20.04
C THR A 20 -27.82 33.93 19.06
N VAL A 21 -27.53 33.35 17.89
CA VAL A 21 -28.55 32.87 16.94
C VAL A 21 -28.61 31.34 16.94
N GLY A 22 -29.57 30.79 17.69
CA GLY A 22 -29.83 29.35 17.71
C GLY A 22 -30.61 28.89 16.48
N VAL A 23 -30.18 27.79 15.86
CA VAL A 23 -30.89 27.07 14.78
C VAL A 23 -30.97 25.59 15.18
N PRO A 24 -32.14 24.92 15.06
CA PRO A 24 -32.45 23.74 15.88
C PRO A 24 -31.92 22.40 15.34
N ALA A 25 -31.85 21.41 16.23
CA ALA A 25 -31.53 20.03 15.89
C ALA A 25 -32.66 19.36 15.06
N PRO A 26 -32.34 18.55 14.03
CA PRO A 26 -33.34 17.77 13.31
C PRO A 26 -33.96 16.68 14.19
N GLN A 27 -35.29 16.57 14.17
CA GLN A 27 -36.01 15.46 14.81
C GLN A 27 -36.03 14.23 13.88
N PHE A 28 -35.87 13.03 14.44
CA PHE A 28 -35.96 11.78 13.69
C PHE A 28 -37.43 11.44 13.36
N GLY A 29 -37.86 11.73 12.12
CA GLY A 29 -39.16 11.30 11.61
C GLY A 29 -39.16 9.82 11.23
N GLN A 30 -40.07 9.04 11.82
CA GLN A 30 -40.28 7.63 11.43
C GLN A 30 -41.22 7.52 10.22
N ALA A 31 -40.76 6.81 9.19
CA ALA A 31 -41.58 6.18 8.16
C ALA A 31 -40.84 4.90 7.69
N GLY A 32 -41.49 3.81 7.30
CA GLY A 32 -42.94 3.62 7.15
C GLY A 32 -43.22 2.60 6.03
N PHE A 33 -42.74 1.37 6.17
CA PHE A 33 -42.82 0.33 5.13
C PHE A 33 -44.27 -0.15 4.89
N PRO A 34 -44.74 -0.20 3.63
CA PRO A 34 -45.76 -1.13 3.18
C PRO A 34 -45.11 -2.41 2.61
N ALA A 35 -45.73 -3.58 2.84
CA ALA A 35 -45.24 -4.87 2.36
C ALA A 35 -46.35 -5.68 1.65
N SER A 36 -46.17 -5.91 0.33
CA SER A 36 -46.95 -6.85 -0.51
C SER A 36 -46.36 -6.85 -1.93
N GLY A 37 -46.22 -7.97 -2.66
CA GLY A 37 -46.51 -9.38 -2.34
C GLY A 37 -46.05 -10.31 -3.48
N LEU A 38 -46.12 -11.63 -3.28
CA LEU A 38 -45.81 -12.68 -4.29
C LEU A 38 -47.07 -13.03 -5.13
N PRO A 39 -46.90 -13.55 -6.37
CA PRO A 39 -46.73 -15.00 -6.65
C PRO A 39 -45.41 -15.29 -7.41
N GLY A 40 -44.88 -16.50 -7.62
CA GLY A 40 -45.49 -17.82 -7.93
C GLY A 40 -45.59 -18.00 -9.46
N GLY A 41 -45.00 -18.99 -10.15
CA GLY A 41 -44.22 -20.18 -9.74
C GLY A 41 -43.43 -20.80 -10.93
N TRP A 42 -42.99 -22.07 -10.81
CA TRP A 42 -42.14 -22.84 -11.77
C TRP A 42 -42.97 -23.48 -12.93
N PRO A 43 -42.39 -24.16 -13.97
CA PRO A 43 -40.98 -24.55 -14.27
C PRO A 43 -40.47 -24.00 -15.64
N GLY A 44 -39.31 -24.33 -16.24
CA GLY A 44 -38.18 -25.21 -15.88
C GLY A 44 -37.92 -26.34 -16.91
N ALA A 45 -36.91 -26.22 -17.79
CA ALA A 45 -36.47 -27.28 -18.72
C ALA A 45 -35.10 -27.04 -19.41
N ALA A 46 -34.44 -28.16 -19.77
CA ALA A 46 -33.50 -28.41 -20.88
C ALA A 46 -32.08 -27.78 -20.93
N GLU A 47 -31.10 -28.67 -21.17
CA GLU A 47 -29.72 -28.39 -21.59
C GLU A 47 -29.60 -28.44 -23.13
N ALA A 48 -28.80 -27.55 -23.73
CA ALA A 48 -28.07 -27.73 -25.00
C ALA A 48 -27.27 -26.44 -25.32
N GLY A 49 -26.10 -26.47 -25.94
CA GLY A 49 -25.27 -27.60 -26.36
C GLY A 49 -23.94 -27.09 -26.94
N ALA A 50 -22.96 -27.97 -27.19
CA ALA A 50 -21.62 -27.60 -27.65
C ALA A 50 -21.24 -28.23 -29.00
N SER A 51 -20.81 -27.40 -29.95
CA SER A 51 -19.99 -27.72 -31.15
C SER A 51 -19.48 -26.40 -31.76
N ALA A 52 -18.25 -26.17 -32.21
CA ALA A 52 -17.11 -26.98 -32.71
C ALA A 52 -16.93 -26.93 -34.24
N TYR A 53 -15.82 -26.33 -34.69
CA TYR A 53 -15.14 -26.40 -36.00
C TYR A 53 -13.80 -25.63 -35.85
N GLY A 54 -12.65 -25.94 -36.46
CA GLY A 54 -12.21 -27.06 -37.33
C GLY A 54 -11.01 -26.61 -38.21
N GLY A 55 -9.99 -27.41 -38.57
CA GLY A 55 -9.65 -28.79 -38.21
C GLY A 55 -8.57 -29.40 -39.14
N SER A 56 -7.29 -29.48 -38.69
CA SER A 56 -6.14 -30.07 -39.42
C SER A 56 -5.12 -30.67 -38.42
N GLY A 57 -4.48 -31.83 -38.59
CA GLY A 57 -4.34 -32.74 -39.73
C GLY A 57 -2.88 -32.76 -40.24
N VAL A 58 -2.19 -33.87 -40.50
CA VAL A 58 -2.52 -35.33 -40.51
C VAL A 58 -1.23 -36.13 -40.17
N ALA A 59 -1.35 -37.46 -39.98
CA ALA A 59 -0.31 -38.52 -39.88
C ALA A 59 0.18 -38.85 -38.44
N ASP A 60 0.43 -40.12 -38.03
CA ASP A 60 0.10 -41.41 -38.69
C ASP A 60 0.00 -42.62 -37.71
N LEU A 61 -0.03 -43.85 -38.25
CA LEU A 61 -0.27 -45.16 -37.62
C LEU A 61 0.75 -46.22 -38.16
N PRO A 62 0.64 -47.56 -37.89
CA PRO A 62 -0.21 -48.33 -36.96
C PRO A 62 0.58 -49.32 -36.05
N GLY A 63 -0.14 -50.00 -35.14
CA GLY A 63 0.36 -51.21 -34.44
C GLY A 63 -0.71 -51.89 -33.57
N SER A 64 -1.28 -53.01 -34.00
CA SER A 64 -2.47 -53.65 -33.40
C SER A 64 -2.19 -54.99 -32.71
N GLY A 65 -2.85 -55.30 -31.58
CA GLY A 65 -2.87 -56.66 -31.01
C GLY A 65 -3.63 -56.84 -29.68
N THR A 66 -4.65 -57.71 -29.68
CA THR A 66 -5.39 -58.31 -28.54
C THR A 66 -5.92 -59.71 -29.00
N PRO A 67 -6.59 -60.59 -28.21
CA PRO A 67 -6.99 -60.54 -26.78
C PRO A 67 -6.85 -61.84 -25.91
N GLY A 68 -6.71 -61.69 -24.58
CA GLY A 68 -7.17 -62.65 -23.51
C GLY A 68 -6.60 -64.10 -23.47
N PRO A 69 -7.12 -65.01 -22.60
CA PRO A 69 -7.94 -64.83 -21.38
C PRO A 69 -7.29 -65.45 -20.09
N ALA A 70 -8.03 -65.51 -18.96
CA ALA A 70 -7.55 -66.00 -17.64
C ALA A 70 -7.89 -67.48 -17.33
N PRO A 71 -7.35 -68.09 -16.23
CA PRO A 71 -8.14 -68.18 -14.98
C PRO A 71 -7.33 -68.08 -13.65
N ALA A 72 -8.04 -68.16 -12.51
CA ALA A 72 -7.57 -68.03 -11.12
C ALA A 72 -7.54 -69.43 -10.40
N PRO A 73 -7.63 -69.66 -9.04
CA PRO A 73 -7.83 -68.75 -7.88
C PRO A 73 -7.04 -69.11 -6.56
N ARG A 74 -7.51 -68.56 -5.42
CA ARG A 74 -7.20 -68.80 -3.98
C ARG A 74 -6.22 -67.79 -3.34
N SER A 75 -6.46 -67.23 -2.14
CA SER A 75 -7.57 -67.44 -1.17
C SER A 75 -7.99 -66.18 -0.38
N ASP A 76 -9.29 -66.08 -0.14
CA ASP A 76 -10.07 -65.22 0.78
C ASP A 76 -9.66 -65.29 2.29
N PRO A 77 -10.26 -64.51 3.25
CA PRO A 77 -11.47 -63.66 3.14
C PRO A 77 -11.45 -62.25 3.78
N ALA A 78 -12.43 -61.42 3.35
CA ALA A 78 -13.35 -60.54 4.12
C ALA A 78 -12.89 -59.60 5.29
N ALA A 79 -13.59 -58.52 5.66
CA ALA A 79 -14.56 -57.62 5.00
C ALA A 79 -14.95 -56.46 5.96
N SER A 80 -15.86 -55.59 5.51
CA SER A 80 -16.69 -54.64 6.30
C SER A 80 -16.02 -53.45 7.03
N VAL A 81 -16.26 -52.25 6.49
CA VAL A 81 -16.37 -50.99 7.23
C VAL A 81 -17.74 -50.96 7.96
N PRO A 82 -17.93 -50.23 9.08
CA PRO A 82 -18.42 -48.85 8.94
C PRO A 82 -17.98 -47.84 10.03
N ARG A 83 -18.42 -46.58 9.83
CA ARG A 83 -18.19 -45.36 10.63
C ARG A 83 -18.57 -45.49 12.13
N GLN A 84 -17.78 -44.86 13.02
CA GLN A 84 -18.31 -43.83 13.93
C GLN A 84 -17.24 -42.90 14.54
N LYS A 85 -17.65 -42.00 15.44
CA LYS A 85 -16.83 -40.95 16.08
C LYS A 85 -15.96 -41.53 17.21
N ASP A 86 -14.78 -40.95 17.39
CA ASP A 86 -14.35 -40.23 18.60
C ASP A 86 -12.98 -39.58 18.32
N GLY A 87 -12.51 -38.53 18.99
CA GLY A 87 -12.77 -38.09 20.37
C GLY A 87 -11.47 -37.96 21.18
N THR A 88 -10.31 -38.01 20.53
CA THR A 88 -8.98 -37.95 21.15
C THR A 88 -8.32 -36.57 20.98
N GLY A 89 -8.28 -35.79 22.06
CA GLY A 89 -7.52 -34.55 22.09
C GLY A 89 -6.01 -34.82 21.97
N ARG A 90 -5.32 -34.14 21.06
CA ARG A 90 -3.85 -34.10 21.07
C ARG A 90 -3.40 -33.50 22.40
N ALA A 91 -2.69 -34.28 23.20
CA ALA A 91 -2.11 -33.79 24.45
C ALA A 91 -1.12 -32.66 24.15
N ARG A 92 -1.47 -31.43 24.56
CA ARG A 92 -0.52 -30.33 24.66
C ARG A 92 0.46 -30.67 25.78
N VAL A 93 1.59 -31.29 25.42
CA VAL A 93 2.76 -31.41 26.30
C VAL A 93 3.37 -30.01 26.44
N GLY A 94 2.80 -29.23 27.34
CA GLY A 94 3.20 -27.85 27.63
C GLY A 94 4.52 -27.79 28.38
N GLY A 95 5.62 -28.12 27.71
CA GLY A 95 6.95 -27.70 28.15
C GLY A 95 7.03 -26.18 28.06
N ALA A 96 7.18 -25.50 29.18
CA ALA A 96 7.38 -24.05 29.20
C ALA A 96 8.61 -23.71 28.35
N GLY A 97 8.42 -22.85 27.33
CA GLY A 97 9.53 -22.46 26.45
C GLY A 97 10.66 -21.80 27.23
N PRO A 98 11.93 -21.90 26.75
CA PRO A 98 13.08 -21.37 27.46
C PRO A 98 12.88 -19.89 27.82
N LEU A 99 13.17 -19.54 29.07
CA LEU A 99 13.07 -18.17 29.57
C LEU A 99 14.30 -17.38 29.15
N GLY A 100 14.08 -16.24 28.50
CA GLY A 100 15.14 -15.26 28.23
C GLY A 100 15.20 -14.17 29.31
N PRO A 101 16.23 -13.30 29.27
CA PRO A 101 16.15 -12.01 29.95
C PRO A 101 14.94 -11.22 29.45
N GLU A 102 14.30 -10.43 30.32
CA GLU A 102 13.04 -9.76 29.98
C GLU A 102 13.21 -8.83 28.74
N PRO A 103 12.56 -9.13 27.59
CA PRO A 103 12.89 -8.43 26.34
C PRO A 103 12.48 -6.96 26.30
N ALA A 104 11.60 -6.54 27.22
CA ALA A 104 11.20 -5.15 27.41
C ALA A 104 12.25 -4.31 28.18
N ALA A 105 13.13 -4.95 28.96
CA ALA A 105 14.23 -4.30 29.67
C ALA A 105 15.52 -4.19 28.83
N LEU A 106 15.58 -4.85 27.67
CA LEU A 106 16.71 -4.74 26.74
C LEU A 106 16.59 -3.48 25.86
N PRO A 107 17.70 -2.76 25.61
CA PRO A 107 17.74 -1.61 24.70
C PRO A 107 17.13 -1.91 23.32
N ASP A 108 16.49 -0.91 22.70
CA ASP A 108 16.04 -1.05 21.32
C ASP A 108 17.23 -0.91 20.36
N LEU A 109 17.52 -1.95 19.59
CA LEU A 109 18.59 -1.90 18.60
C LEU A 109 18.25 -0.97 17.43
N LEU A 110 16.97 -0.63 17.24
CA LEU A 110 16.56 0.45 16.34
C LEU A 110 17.07 1.84 16.81
N ASP A 111 17.27 2.02 18.11
CA ASP A 111 17.84 3.22 18.72
C ASP A 111 19.37 3.17 18.83
N HIS A 112 20.02 2.09 18.36
CA HIS A 112 21.47 1.95 18.43
C HIS A 112 22.19 3.04 17.61
N PRO A 113 23.25 3.69 18.12
CA PRO A 113 23.87 4.85 17.49
C PRO A 113 24.53 4.54 16.13
N ASP A 114 25.07 3.33 15.96
CA ASP A 114 25.49 2.83 14.65
C ASP A 114 24.25 2.62 13.75
N PRO A 115 24.16 3.30 12.58
CA PRO A 115 23.04 3.15 11.65
C PRO A 115 22.95 1.75 11.02
N ALA A 116 24.05 1.01 10.89
CA ALA A 116 24.05 -0.35 10.35
C ALA A 116 23.30 -1.30 11.30
N VAL A 117 23.61 -1.27 12.60
CA VAL A 117 22.91 -2.09 13.62
C VAL A 117 21.41 -1.76 13.69
N ALA A 118 21.04 -0.49 13.52
CA ALA A 118 19.63 -0.08 13.48
C ALA A 118 18.89 -0.57 12.22
N ALA A 119 19.55 -0.56 11.06
CA ALA A 119 19.02 -1.13 9.83
C ALA A 119 18.89 -2.67 9.89
N GLU A 120 19.89 -3.33 10.46
CA GLU A 120 19.93 -4.78 10.70
C GLU A 120 18.75 -5.22 11.58
N ALA A 121 18.56 -4.54 12.71
CA ALA A 121 17.42 -4.78 13.60
C ALA A 121 16.07 -4.57 12.89
N ALA A 122 15.91 -3.50 12.12
CA ALA A 122 14.68 -3.24 11.36
C ALA A 122 14.40 -4.35 10.32
N ALA A 123 15.41 -4.82 9.60
CA ALA A 123 15.28 -5.89 8.61
C ALA A 123 14.97 -7.24 9.25
N VAL A 124 15.68 -7.61 10.33
CA VAL A 124 15.39 -8.82 11.12
C VAL A 124 13.95 -8.79 11.65
N GLU A 125 13.50 -7.68 12.23
CA GLU A 125 12.11 -7.56 12.71
C GLU A 125 11.08 -7.61 11.57
N ASN A 126 11.38 -7.07 10.39
CA ASN A 126 10.50 -7.16 9.21
C ASN A 126 10.39 -8.63 8.73
N LEU A 127 11.52 -9.35 8.61
CA LEU A 127 11.56 -10.76 8.22
C LEU A 127 10.81 -11.65 9.21
N LEU A 128 11.05 -11.48 10.51
CA LEU A 128 10.34 -12.21 11.57
C LEU A 128 8.84 -11.93 11.56
N ARG A 129 8.40 -10.67 11.42
CA ARG A 129 6.96 -10.33 11.30
C ARG A 129 6.31 -10.95 10.06
N CYS A 130 7.00 -10.96 8.92
CA CYS A 130 6.50 -11.63 7.72
C CYS A 130 6.37 -13.14 7.96
N TRP A 131 7.43 -13.80 8.44
CA TRP A 131 7.45 -15.25 8.66
C TRP A 131 6.41 -15.71 9.68
N VAL A 132 6.35 -15.07 10.86
CA VAL A 132 5.41 -15.41 11.93
C VAL A 132 3.96 -15.30 11.47
N ARG A 133 3.61 -14.21 10.77
CA ARG A 133 2.28 -14.00 10.20
C ARG A 133 1.95 -14.99 9.08
N GLU A 134 2.88 -15.20 8.15
CA GLU A 134 2.65 -15.96 6.91
C GLU A 134 2.77 -17.48 7.09
N THR A 135 3.31 -17.94 8.22
CA THR A 135 3.30 -19.36 8.63
C THR A 135 2.33 -19.66 9.78
N GLY A 136 1.59 -18.67 10.29
CA GLY A 136 0.59 -18.85 11.34
C GLY A 136 1.17 -19.18 12.72
N ILE A 137 2.39 -18.74 13.01
CA ILE A 137 3.06 -18.99 14.30
C ILE A 137 2.36 -18.19 15.40
N GLY A 138 1.82 -18.90 16.39
CA GLY A 138 1.14 -18.31 17.55
C GLY A 138 2.07 -17.62 18.55
N ARG A 139 1.46 -16.96 19.54
CA ARG A 139 2.16 -16.42 20.70
C ARG A 139 2.85 -17.57 21.47
N PRO A 140 4.06 -17.38 22.03
CA PRO A 140 4.65 -18.39 22.92
C PRO A 140 3.76 -18.66 24.14
N ASP A 141 3.50 -19.94 24.41
CA ASP A 141 2.81 -20.42 25.60
C ASP A 141 3.76 -20.34 26.83
N GLY A 142 3.45 -19.46 27.77
CA GLY A 142 4.25 -19.28 28.99
C GLY A 142 4.06 -17.91 29.68
N PRO A 143 4.79 -17.65 30.78
CA PRO A 143 4.85 -16.34 31.42
C PRO A 143 5.52 -15.28 30.52
N VAL A 144 5.50 -14.02 30.97
CA VAL A 144 6.31 -12.96 30.35
C VAL A 144 7.79 -13.36 30.41
N GLY A 145 8.52 -13.23 29.30
CA GLY A 145 9.92 -13.65 29.17
C GLY A 145 10.13 -15.01 28.49
N THR A 146 9.09 -15.82 28.26
CA THR A 146 9.19 -17.02 27.41
C THR A 146 9.56 -16.64 25.98
N LEU A 147 10.61 -17.26 25.44
CA LEU A 147 11.08 -17.05 24.07
C LEU A 147 10.13 -17.70 23.06
N LEU A 148 9.88 -17.01 21.95
CA LEU A 148 9.21 -17.60 20.80
C LEU A 148 10.15 -18.58 20.10
N ARG A 149 9.73 -19.85 19.99
CA ARG A 149 10.46 -20.89 19.25
C ARG A 149 9.94 -20.99 17.81
N ILE A 150 10.79 -20.72 16.83
CA ILE A 150 10.50 -20.86 15.41
C ILE A 150 11.19 -22.14 14.89
N PRO A 151 10.46 -23.21 14.54
CA PRO A 151 11.07 -24.41 13.98
C PRO A 151 11.53 -24.18 12.53
N LEU A 152 12.67 -24.75 12.16
CA LEU A 152 13.26 -24.71 10.82
C LEU A 152 13.54 -26.16 10.34
N PRO A 153 12.50 -26.96 10.01
CA PRO A 153 12.63 -28.39 9.72
C PRO A 153 13.51 -28.70 8.49
N ALA A 154 13.44 -27.93 7.41
CA ALA A 154 14.27 -28.15 6.22
C ALA A 154 15.76 -27.83 6.47
N SER A 155 16.04 -27.04 7.51
CA SER A 155 17.38 -26.70 7.99
C SER A 155 17.84 -27.58 9.17
N GLY A 156 16.99 -28.47 9.69
CA GLY A 156 17.28 -29.33 10.85
C GLY A 156 17.46 -28.57 12.17
N ALA A 157 16.86 -27.38 12.30
CA ALA A 157 17.14 -26.43 13.36
C ALA A 157 15.88 -25.80 13.99
N ALA A 158 16.09 -24.94 14.98
CA ALA A 158 15.08 -24.01 15.48
C ALA A 158 15.74 -22.70 15.93
N LEU A 159 15.00 -21.60 15.88
CA LEU A 159 15.39 -20.31 16.41
C LEU A 159 14.62 -20.00 17.70
N LEU A 160 15.29 -19.36 18.65
CA LEU A 160 14.69 -18.73 19.82
C LEU A 160 14.71 -17.21 19.63
N VAL A 161 13.56 -16.58 19.87
CA VAL A 161 13.32 -15.16 19.59
C VAL A 161 12.69 -14.49 20.80
N ALA A 162 13.33 -13.44 21.31
CA ALA A 162 12.78 -12.69 22.44
C ALA A 162 11.67 -11.74 21.95
N VAL A 163 10.47 -11.87 22.54
CA VAL A 163 9.29 -11.07 22.16
C VAL A 163 9.22 -9.82 23.03
N ARG A 164 9.45 -8.65 22.42
CA ARG A 164 9.44 -7.33 23.08
C ARG A 164 8.05 -6.70 23.10
N TYR A 165 7.23 -7.06 22.10
CA TYR A 165 5.80 -6.75 22.05
C TYR A 165 5.06 -7.80 21.23
N TRP A 166 3.95 -8.34 21.74
CA TRP A 166 3.05 -9.20 20.97
C TRP A 166 1.77 -8.44 20.64
N SER A 167 1.67 -7.98 19.39
CA SER A 167 0.52 -7.25 18.85
C SER A 167 -0.59 -8.22 18.42
N PRO A 168 -1.84 -8.08 18.92
CA PRO A 168 -3.01 -8.71 18.32
C PRO A 168 -3.18 -8.36 16.83
N SER A 169 -2.83 -7.13 16.44
CA SER A 169 -2.92 -6.64 15.05
C SER A 169 -1.71 -7.00 14.16
N GLY A 170 -0.80 -7.86 14.62
CA GLY A 170 0.34 -8.36 13.84
C GLY A 170 1.60 -7.48 13.81
N TRP A 171 1.60 -6.31 14.44
CA TRP A 171 2.80 -5.44 14.55
C TRP A 171 3.66 -5.84 15.76
N HIS A 172 4.11 -7.09 15.79
CA HIS A 172 4.98 -7.61 16.84
C HIS A 172 6.31 -6.83 16.89
N ARG A 173 6.94 -6.72 18.07
CA ARG A 173 8.34 -6.29 18.21
C ARG A 173 9.18 -7.46 18.71
N PHE A 174 10.32 -7.71 18.07
CA PHE A 174 11.22 -8.83 18.37
C PHE A 174 12.64 -8.34 18.69
N SER A 175 13.38 -9.12 19.48
CA SER A 175 14.85 -9.06 19.50
C SER A 175 15.42 -9.97 18.41
N PRO A 176 16.68 -9.76 17.95
CA PRO A 176 17.33 -10.65 17.01
C PRO A 176 17.37 -12.12 17.46
N PRO A 177 17.15 -13.08 16.55
CA PRO A 177 16.99 -14.49 16.88
C PRO A 177 18.35 -15.17 17.09
N ARG A 178 18.37 -16.29 17.83
CA ARG A 178 19.53 -17.19 17.99
C ARG A 178 19.11 -18.63 17.69
N PHE A 179 20.02 -19.49 17.24
CA PHE A 179 19.72 -20.93 17.17
C PHE A 179 19.49 -21.50 18.58
N GLU A 180 18.54 -22.43 18.71
CA GLU A 180 18.20 -23.09 19.98
C GLU A 180 19.38 -23.88 20.59
N ALA A 181 20.22 -24.47 19.73
CA ALA A 181 21.43 -25.19 20.13
C ALA A 181 22.69 -24.31 20.23
N ALA A 182 22.56 -22.97 20.14
CA ALA A 182 23.71 -22.07 20.18
C ALA A 182 24.30 -21.94 21.61
N PRO A 183 25.64 -21.93 21.78
CA PRO A 183 26.27 -21.48 23.01
C PRO A 183 25.83 -20.07 23.40
N ALA A 184 25.71 -19.77 24.70
CA ALA A 184 25.21 -18.48 25.18
C ALA A 184 25.99 -17.24 24.67
N HIS A 185 27.27 -17.41 24.30
CA HIS A 185 28.12 -16.36 23.73
C HIS A 185 28.01 -16.21 22.21
N ALA A 186 27.40 -17.17 21.50
CA ALA A 186 27.30 -17.12 20.04
C ALA A 186 26.35 -15.98 19.60
N PRO A 187 26.67 -15.24 18.53
CA PRO A 187 25.93 -14.06 18.12
C PRO A 187 24.48 -14.38 17.73
N ALA A 188 23.64 -13.34 17.72
CA ALA A 188 22.34 -13.42 17.06
C ALA A 188 22.52 -13.44 15.53
N LEU A 189 21.54 -14.00 14.82
CA LEU A 189 21.55 -14.02 13.36
C LEU A 189 21.24 -12.63 12.82
N ASP A 190 22.02 -12.22 11.83
CA ASP A 190 21.72 -11.12 10.93
C ASP A 190 20.57 -11.47 9.95
N ALA A 191 20.06 -10.46 9.25
CA ALA A 191 18.97 -10.56 8.30
C ALA A 191 19.32 -11.40 7.07
N VAL A 192 20.59 -11.43 6.64
CA VAL A 192 21.04 -12.20 5.47
C VAL A 192 21.01 -13.70 5.77
N THR A 193 21.54 -14.10 6.92
CA THR A 193 21.48 -15.45 7.49
C THR A 193 20.03 -15.87 7.75
N LEU A 194 19.23 -15.01 8.37
CA LEU A 194 17.81 -15.26 8.61
C LEU A 194 17.02 -15.42 7.30
N ALA A 195 17.29 -14.59 6.28
CA ALA A 195 16.65 -14.68 4.97
C ALA A 195 17.03 -15.96 4.22
N ALA A 196 18.28 -16.43 4.34
CA ALA A 196 18.72 -17.69 3.74
C ALA A 196 18.00 -18.90 4.37
N LEU A 197 17.81 -18.90 5.69
CA LEU A 197 17.01 -19.92 6.39
C LEU A 197 15.53 -19.84 5.99
N ILE A 198 14.93 -18.65 6.02
CA ILE A 198 13.54 -18.41 5.61
C ILE A 198 13.29 -18.85 4.16
N ALA A 199 14.24 -18.61 3.24
CA ALA A 199 14.14 -19.07 1.87
C ALA A 199 14.14 -20.60 1.75
N ARG A 200 14.99 -21.28 2.54
CA ARG A 200 15.10 -22.74 2.58
C ARG A 200 13.86 -23.41 3.15
N GLU A 201 13.25 -22.85 4.19
CA GLU A 201 11.99 -23.35 4.76
C GLU A 201 10.78 -23.01 3.87
N GLY A 202 10.72 -21.79 3.34
CA GLY A 202 9.57 -21.28 2.57
C GLY A 202 9.49 -21.79 1.14
N ASN A 203 10.61 -22.24 0.55
CA ASN A 203 10.62 -22.94 -0.74
C ASN A 203 11.72 -24.03 -0.80
N PRO A 204 11.44 -25.25 -0.32
CA PRO A 204 12.39 -26.37 -0.33
C PRO A 204 12.91 -26.77 -1.72
N ALA A 205 12.27 -26.34 -2.81
CA ALA A 205 12.77 -26.52 -4.18
C ALA A 205 13.87 -25.51 -4.58
N GLY A 206 14.31 -24.64 -3.66
CA GLY A 206 15.47 -23.76 -3.81
C GLY A 206 15.32 -22.56 -4.75
N ARG A 207 14.19 -22.45 -5.48
CA ARG A 207 13.94 -21.36 -6.43
C ARG A 207 13.62 -20.06 -5.69
N GLY A 208 14.13 -18.93 -6.19
CA GLY A 208 13.89 -17.59 -5.62
C GLY A 208 14.72 -17.23 -4.37
N GLY A 209 15.36 -18.20 -3.69
CA GLY A 209 16.07 -17.93 -2.43
C GLY A 209 17.23 -16.93 -2.54
N ALA A 210 18.04 -17.03 -3.60
CA ALA A 210 19.14 -16.09 -3.85
C ALA A 210 18.67 -14.66 -4.16
N ASP A 211 17.53 -14.51 -4.85
CA ASP A 211 16.90 -13.20 -5.11
C ASP A 211 16.45 -12.55 -3.79
N LEU A 212 15.80 -13.31 -2.91
CA LEU A 212 15.41 -12.81 -1.59
C LEU A 212 16.63 -12.37 -0.77
N VAL A 213 17.67 -13.20 -0.68
CA VAL A 213 18.87 -12.92 0.13
C VAL A 213 19.62 -11.68 -0.40
N GLY A 214 19.83 -11.58 -1.71
CA GLY A 214 20.49 -10.40 -2.32
C GLY A 214 19.70 -9.10 -2.08
N ARG A 215 18.37 -9.15 -2.23
CA ARG A 215 17.48 -8.00 -1.93
C ARG A 215 17.39 -7.67 -0.44
N VAL A 216 17.60 -8.62 0.47
CA VAL A 216 17.69 -8.34 1.92
C VAL A 216 18.98 -7.59 2.22
N ALA A 217 20.13 -8.06 1.71
CA ALA A 217 21.41 -7.37 1.88
C ALA A 217 21.37 -5.92 1.35
N ASP A 218 20.87 -5.71 0.13
CA ASP A 218 20.63 -4.37 -0.44
C ASP A 218 19.63 -3.57 0.42
N SER A 219 18.50 -4.15 0.82
CA SER A 219 17.52 -3.44 1.68
C SER A 219 18.08 -3.06 3.05
N VAL A 220 19.00 -3.82 3.64
CA VAL A 220 19.71 -3.45 4.88
C VAL A 220 20.67 -2.29 4.60
N HIS A 221 21.53 -2.42 3.59
CA HIS A 221 22.53 -1.41 3.23
C HIS A 221 21.89 -0.04 2.96
N ARG A 222 20.84 0.01 2.13
CA ARG A 222 20.11 1.26 1.83
C ARG A 222 19.44 1.85 3.08
N THR A 223 18.88 1.00 3.95
CA THR A 223 18.28 1.47 5.21
C THR A 223 19.34 2.06 6.15
N ALA A 224 20.55 1.51 6.19
CA ALA A 224 21.66 2.07 6.98
C ALA A 224 22.08 3.46 6.46
N GLU A 225 22.19 3.63 5.14
CA GLU A 225 22.47 4.95 4.52
C GLU A 225 21.41 5.99 4.88
N PHE A 226 20.13 5.63 4.82
CA PHE A 226 19.03 6.54 5.18
C PHE A 226 19.01 6.90 6.66
N ILE A 227 19.36 5.95 7.55
CA ILE A 227 19.46 6.22 8.98
C ILE A 227 20.68 7.11 9.28
N ALA A 228 21.80 6.90 8.60
CA ALA A 228 23.01 7.73 8.73
C ALA A 228 22.74 9.18 8.31
N ASP A 229 22.33 9.37 7.05
CA ASP A 229 22.04 10.68 6.45
C ASP A 229 21.00 11.46 7.27
N ARG A 230 19.94 10.78 7.75
CA ARG A 230 18.87 11.42 8.53
C ARG A 230 19.16 11.58 10.02
N ARG A 231 20.27 11.01 10.54
CA ARG A 231 20.82 11.35 11.86
C ARG A 231 21.75 12.56 11.78
N GLU A 232 22.59 12.63 10.73
CA GLU A 232 23.49 13.76 10.46
C GLU A 232 22.73 15.02 10.01
N HIS A 233 21.74 14.85 9.13
CA HIS A 233 20.88 15.89 8.56
C HIS A 233 19.42 15.66 9.01
N PRO A 234 19.06 15.92 10.28
CA PRO A 234 17.76 15.57 10.81
C PRO A 234 16.62 16.47 10.31
N ALA A 235 16.91 17.73 9.98
CA ALA A 235 15.96 18.66 9.36
C ALA A 235 15.90 18.46 7.82
N PRO A 236 14.72 18.60 7.19
CA PRO A 236 14.63 18.65 5.72
C PRO A 236 15.32 19.91 5.17
N PRO A 237 15.93 19.85 3.96
CA PRO A 237 16.50 21.01 3.29
C PRO A 237 15.41 21.89 2.65
N ALA A 238 15.75 23.11 2.21
CA ALA A 238 14.90 23.84 1.27
C ALA A 238 14.97 23.20 -0.14
N PRO A 239 13.88 23.17 -0.94
CA PRO A 239 12.54 23.68 -0.63
C PRO A 239 11.68 22.74 0.22
N VAL A 240 12.10 21.48 0.44
CA VAL A 240 11.34 20.42 1.13
C VAL A 240 10.77 20.88 2.48
N ALA A 241 11.55 21.60 3.28
CA ALA A 241 11.15 22.15 4.57
C ALA A 241 9.93 23.08 4.54
N GLY A 242 9.62 23.68 3.39
CA GLY A 242 8.45 24.53 3.15
C GLY A 242 7.24 23.78 2.59
N ASP A 243 7.30 22.45 2.45
CA ASP A 243 6.24 21.61 1.89
C ASP A 243 6.02 20.41 2.83
N LEU A 244 4.95 20.48 3.64
CA LEU A 244 4.67 19.46 4.67
C LEU A 244 4.29 18.09 4.07
N PHE A 245 3.62 18.10 2.92
CA PHE A 245 3.29 16.90 2.15
C PHE A 245 4.57 16.21 1.65
N LEU A 246 5.48 16.93 0.99
CA LEU A 246 6.75 16.37 0.52
C LEU A 246 7.63 15.91 1.69
N THR A 247 7.70 16.70 2.77
CA THR A 247 8.39 16.32 4.01
C THR A 247 7.85 15.00 4.60
N SER A 248 6.56 14.69 4.43
CA SER A 248 5.99 13.41 4.83
C SER A 248 6.28 12.29 3.83
N GLU A 249 6.20 12.54 2.53
CA GLU A 249 6.55 11.54 1.51
C GLU A 249 8.01 11.08 1.61
N GLN A 250 8.88 11.98 2.06
CA GLN A 250 10.31 11.75 2.26
C GLN A 250 10.68 11.22 3.66
N SER A 251 9.70 10.95 4.55
CA SER A 251 9.97 10.49 5.93
C SER A 251 9.90 8.97 6.16
N LEU A 252 9.52 8.18 5.16
CA LEU A 252 9.29 6.74 5.30
C LEU A 252 10.60 5.93 5.20
N LEU A 253 11.51 6.06 6.19
CA LEU A 253 12.88 5.52 6.10
C LEU A 253 12.97 3.99 6.13
N LEU A 254 12.13 3.32 6.95
CA LEU A 254 12.18 1.85 7.12
C LEU A 254 11.28 1.08 6.12
N GLY A 255 10.37 1.80 5.43
CA GLY A 255 9.46 1.22 4.44
C GLY A 255 8.32 0.41 5.04
N HIS A 256 7.78 -0.56 4.28
CA HIS A 256 6.60 -1.31 4.67
C HIS A 256 6.92 -2.35 5.78
N PRO A 257 6.30 -2.28 6.97
CA PRO A 257 6.66 -3.05 8.17
C PRO A 257 6.40 -4.57 8.08
N LEU A 258 5.67 -4.99 7.05
CA LEU A 258 5.24 -6.36 6.79
C LEU A 258 5.60 -6.79 5.36
N HIS A 259 6.83 -6.48 4.93
CA HIS A 259 7.43 -6.89 3.66
C HIS A 259 8.93 -7.19 3.90
N PRO A 260 9.53 -8.22 3.27
CA PRO A 260 10.89 -8.66 3.64
C PRO A 260 12.00 -7.72 3.17
N THR A 261 11.83 -7.05 2.04
CA THR A 261 12.87 -6.25 1.36
C THR A 261 12.41 -4.83 1.02
N PRO A 262 11.86 -4.07 1.99
CA PRO A 262 11.04 -2.88 1.73
C PRO A 262 11.82 -1.68 1.20
N LYS A 263 13.17 -1.70 1.25
CA LYS A 263 14.06 -0.63 0.77
C LYS A 263 15.07 -1.07 -0.30
N SER A 264 14.96 -2.30 -0.80
CA SER A 264 15.76 -2.78 -1.92
C SER A 264 15.54 -1.89 -3.17
N ARG A 265 16.65 -1.61 -3.86
CA ARG A 265 16.80 -0.72 -5.02
C ARG A 265 17.56 -1.37 -6.17
N GLU A 266 17.78 -2.68 -6.12
CA GLU A 266 18.43 -3.49 -7.15
C GLU A 266 18.10 -3.00 -8.57
N GLY A 267 19.13 -2.54 -9.28
CA GLY A 267 19.04 -1.88 -10.58
C GLY A 267 19.45 -0.41 -10.55
N LEU A 268 19.51 0.25 -9.38
CA LEU A 268 20.26 1.48 -9.17
C LEU A 268 21.75 1.19 -8.96
N SER A 269 22.60 2.11 -9.42
CA SER A 269 24.01 2.21 -8.99
C SER A 269 24.14 3.17 -7.80
N GLU A 270 25.26 3.13 -7.06
CA GLU A 270 25.50 3.98 -5.88
C GLU A 270 25.26 5.48 -6.15
N ALA A 271 25.76 5.98 -7.29
CA ALA A 271 25.59 7.37 -7.71
C ALA A 271 24.12 7.75 -8.02
N GLU A 272 23.26 6.76 -8.25
CA GLU A 272 21.83 6.94 -8.53
C GLU A 272 20.96 6.82 -7.26
N VAL A 273 21.46 6.20 -6.20
CA VAL A 273 20.70 6.04 -4.94
C VAL A 273 20.39 7.38 -4.30
N ARG A 274 21.36 8.31 -4.20
CA ARG A 274 21.12 9.64 -3.59
C ARG A 274 20.09 10.50 -4.34
N PRO A 275 20.20 10.78 -5.65
CA PRO A 275 19.23 11.66 -6.33
C PRO A 275 17.83 11.05 -6.40
N TYR A 276 17.68 9.73 -6.53
CA TYR A 276 16.38 9.09 -6.74
C TYR A 276 15.68 8.62 -5.45
N SER A 277 16.32 8.70 -4.28
CA SER A 277 15.72 8.24 -3.01
C SER A 277 15.00 9.37 -2.26
N PRO A 278 13.67 9.26 -2.01
CA PRO A 278 12.95 10.24 -1.19
C PRO A 278 13.55 10.36 0.23
N GLU A 279 14.06 9.27 0.79
CA GLU A 279 14.64 9.18 2.14
C GLU A 279 15.91 10.02 2.34
N LEU A 280 16.63 10.32 1.25
CA LEU A 280 17.82 11.18 1.21
C LEU A 280 17.49 12.62 0.77
N HIS A 281 16.20 12.99 0.81
CA HIS A 281 15.64 14.22 0.24
C HIS A 281 16.03 14.44 -1.24
N GLY A 282 16.14 13.36 -2.02
CA GLY A 282 16.61 13.39 -3.40
C GLY A 282 15.83 14.33 -4.32
N SER A 283 16.46 14.72 -5.43
CA SER A 283 15.83 15.46 -6.52
C SER A 283 16.63 15.32 -7.82
N PHE A 284 15.97 15.52 -8.96
CA PHE A 284 16.59 15.43 -10.29
C PHE A 284 15.79 16.21 -11.34
N PRO A 285 16.43 16.83 -12.35
CA PRO A 285 15.73 17.26 -13.56
C PRO A 285 15.16 16.04 -14.30
N LEU A 286 14.02 16.21 -14.96
CA LEU A 286 13.44 15.12 -15.76
C LEU A 286 14.14 15.02 -17.10
N HIS A 287 14.22 13.80 -17.64
CA HIS A 287 14.70 13.55 -18.99
C HIS A 287 13.51 13.64 -19.95
N TRP A 288 13.64 14.31 -21.09
CA TRP A 288 12.53 14.56 -22.01
C TRP A 288 12.77 13.92 -23.37
N LEU A 289 11.69 13.39 -23.96
CA LEU A 289 11.62 13.06 -25.39
C LEU A 289 10.58 13.97 -26.06
N ALA A 290 10.76 14.24 -27.35
CA ALA A 290 9.67 14.71 -28.21
C ALA A 290 8.99 13.49 -28.86
N VAL A 291 7.66 13.43 -28.80
CA VAL A 291 6.84 12.39 -29.43
C VAL A 291 6.12 12.98 -30.64
N ALA A 292 6.34 12.41 -31.82
CA ALA A 292 5.65 12.82 -33.04
C ALA A 292 4.15 12.44 -32.98
N PRO A 293 3.23 13.23 -33.58
CA PRO A 293 1.80 12.96 -33.52
C PRO A 293 1.37 11.53 -33.94
N ALA A 294 2.09 10.92 -34.90
CA ALA A 294 1.78 9.57 -35.39
C ALA A 294 2.10 8.43 -34.40
N ALA A 295 2.89 8.68 -33.34
CA ALA A 295 3.20 7.71 -32.29
C ALA A 295 2.58 8.08 -30.93
N LEU A 296 1.87 9.22 -30.86
CA LEU A 296 1.30 9.76 -29.63
C LEU A 296 0.02 9.02 -29.22
N ALA A 297 0.02 8.47 -28.01
CA ALA A 297 -1.20 8.05 -27.33
C ALA A 297 -1.46 9.00 -26.14
N THR A 298 -2.68 9.50 -25.97
CA THR A 298 -3.02 10.40 -24.88
C THR A 298 -4.52 10.39 -24.60
N ASP A 299 -4.90 10.69 -23.35
CA ASP A 299 -6.26 11.05 -22.98
C ASP A 299 -6.23 12.14 -21.89
N SER A 300 -7.29 12.93 -21.81
CA SER A 300 -7.49 13.94 -20.77
C SER A 300 -8.97 14.19 -20.47
N ALA A 301 -9.28 14.25 -19.20
CA ALA A 301 -10.48 14.87 -18.63
C ALA A 301 -10.13 16.04 -17.69
N TRP A 302 -8.89 16.53 -17.73
CA TRP A 302 -8.45 17.74 -17.00
C TRP A 302 -9.23 18.94 -17.51
N THR A 303 -9.75 19.80 -16.61
CA THR A 303 -10.43 21.04 -17.01
C THR A 303 -9.99 22.25 -16.20
N GLU A 304 -9.74 23.36 -16.87
CA GLU A 304 -9.46 24.67 -16.27
C GLU A 304 -10.62 25.62 -16.56
N ARG A 305 -11.22 26.20 -15.52
CA ARG A 305 -12.40 27.09 -15.62
C ARG A 305 -13.52 26.48 -16.48
N GLY A 306 -13.75 25.17 -16.32
CA GLY A 306 -14.74 24.38 -17.07
C GLY A 306 -14.31 23.91 -18.47
N ARG A 307 -13.19 24.41 -19.04
CA ARG A 307 -12.73 24.03 -20.38
C ARG A 307 -11.74 22.85 -20.33
N PRO A 308 -11.87 21.81 -21.17
CA PRO A 308 -10.89 20.74 -21.28
C PRO A 308 -9.48 21.24 -21.64
N VAL A 309 -8.45 20.56 -21.12
CA VAL A 309 -7.03 20.86 -21.40
C VAL A 309 -6.32 19.59 -21.85
N PRO A 310 -5.75 19.53 -23.07
CA PRO A 310 -5.00 18.36 -23.55
C PRO A 310 -3.75 18.06 -22.69
N ALA A 311 -3.43 16.79 -22.49
CA ALA A 311 -2.28 16.39 -21.67
C ALA A 311 -0.95 16.93 -22.22
N ALA A 312 -0.79 16.96 -23.55
CA ALA A 312 0.35 17.58 -24.21
C ALA A 312 0.54 19.06 -23.83
N GLN A 313 -0.55 19.83 -23.73
CA GLN A 313 -0.50 21.24 -23.31
C GLN A 313 -0.10 21.37 -21.83
N LEU A 314 -0.58 20.46 -20.97
CA LEU A 314 -0.19 20.44 -19.56
C LEU A 314 1.30 20.13 -19.39
N LEU A 315 1.84 19.15 -20.13
CA LEU A 315 3.27 18.81 -20.08
C LEU A 315 4.15 19.95 -20.63
N GLY A 316 3.75 20.61 -21.72
CA GLY A 316 4.46 21.79 -22.24
C GLY A 316 4.57 22.94 -21.23
N ARG A 317 3.53 23.16 -20.40
CA ARG A 317 3.58 24.15 -19.31
C ARG A 317 4.50 23.74 -18.15
N LEU A 318 4.78 22.45 -17.97
CA LEU A 318 5.67 21.94 -16.92
C LEU A 318 7.16 22.00 -17.29
N ALA A 319 7.46 22.09 -18.60
CA ALA A 319 8.79 22.23 -19.21
C ALA A 319 8.98 23.60 -19.93
N PRO A 320 8.91 24.74 -19.21
CA PRO A 320 9.12 26.05 -19.82
C PRO A 320 10.51 26.13 -20.48
N GLY A 321 10.58 26.77 -21.65
CA GLY A 321 11.82 26.92 -22.41
C GLY A 321 12.33 25.65 -23.11
N LEU A 322 11.61 24.52 -23.05
CA LEU A 322 11.96 23.33 -23.81
C LEU A 322 11.62 23.53 -25.29
N THR A 323 12.63 23.55 -26.16
CA THR A 323 12.45 23.57 -27.62
C THR A 323 11.96 22.21 -28.10
N LEU A 324 10.93 22.21 -28.96
CA LEU A 324 10.33 21.00 -29.52
C LEU A 324 10.28 21.09 -31.06
N PRO A 325 10.38 19.94 -31.78
CA PRO A 325 10.00 19.87 -33.18
C PRO A 325 8.52 20.24 -33.40
N ASP A 326 8.19 20.77 -34.57
CA ASP A 326 6.83 21.24 -34.88
C ASP A 326 5.77 20.14 -34.67
N GLY A 327 4.74 20.47 -33.90
CA GLY A 327 3.63 19.55 -33.57
C GLY A 327 3.97 18.42 -32.59
N ALA A 328 5.22 18.28 -32.14
CA ALA A 328 5.60 17.21 -31.22
C ALA A 328 5.13 17.46 -29.78
N THR A 329 4.86 16.39 -29.04
CA THR A 329 4.46 16.41 -27.63
C THR A 329 5.65 16.12 -26.71
N PRO A 330 5.89 16.92 -25.65
CA PRO A 330 6.96 16.64 -24.68
C PRO A 330 6.54 15.49 -23.76
N LEU A 331 7.39 14.46 -23.67
CA LEU A 331 7.22 13.30 -22.78
C LEU A 331 8.32 13.29 -21.70
N PRO A 332 7.99 13.56 -20.42
CA PRO A 332 8.93 13.42 -19.32
C PRO A 332 9.12 11.95 -18.92
N LEU A 333 10.37 11.61 -18.60
CA LEU A 333 10.83 10.32 -18.14
C LEU A 333 11.67 10.48 -16.87
N HIS A 334 11.65 9.46 -16.03
CA HIS A 334 12.63 9.34 -14.94
C HIS A 334 14.03 9.11 -15.57
N PRO A 335 15.11 9.79 -15.16
CA PRO A 335 16.41 9.67 -15.86
C PRO A 335 16.95 8.24 -15.95
N TRP A 336 16.81 7.43 -14.89
CA TRP A 336 17.07 5.97 -14.92
C TRP A 336 16.29 5.25 -16.04
N GLN A 337 15.01 5.58 -16.21
CA GLN A 337 14.11 4.97 -17.19
C GLN A 337 14.49 5.38 -18.60
N ALA A 338 14.84 6.65 -18.84
CA ALA A 338 15.32 7.11 -20.15
C ALA A 338 16.60 6.36 -20.57
N ARG A 339 17.58 6.24 -19.66
CA ARG A 339 18.81 5.46 -19.88
C ARG A 339 18.55 3.99 -20.26
N ASP A 340 17.49 3.38 -19.72
CA ASP A 340 17.11 2.03 -20.09
C ASP A 340 16.36 1.94 -21.43
N LEU A 341 15.32 2.76 -21.58
CA LEU A 341 14.49 2.84 -22.78
C LEU A 341 15.32 3.09 -24.04
N LEU A 342 16.29 4.00 -24.01
CA LEU A 342 17.14 4.36 -25.16
C LEU A 342 18.00 3.20 -25.69
N ARG A 343 18.01 2.04 -25.03
CA ARG A 343 18.65 0.79 -25.46
C ARG A 343 17.66 -0.30 -25.87
N ARG A 344 16.35 -0.12 -25.66
CA ARG A 344 15.32 -1.12 -26.01
C ARG A 344 15.04 -1.07 -27.52
N PRO A 345 15.09 -2.19 -28.27
CA PRO A 345 14.94 -2.18 -29.73
C PRO A 345 13.71 -1.45 -30.28
N ALA A 346 12.55 -1.54 -29.60
CA ALA A 346 11.33 -0.84 -29.99
C ALA A 346 11.45 0.71 -29.90
N VAL A 347 12.23 1.21 -28.94
CA VAL A 347 12.48 2.65 -28.77
C VAL A 347 13.51 3.12 -29.80
N THR A 348 14.54 2.31 -30.08
CA THR A 348 15.49 2.57 -31.17
C THR A 348 14.77 2.68 -32.51
N ALA A 349 13.93 1.70 -32.87
CA ALA A 349 13.17 1.72 -34.13
C ALA A 349 12.25 2.94 -34.26
N LEU A 350 11.64 3.42 -33.17
CA LEU A 350 10.86 4.66 -33.17
C LEU A 350 11.71 5.92 -33.34
N ARG A 351 12.95 5.94 -32.84
CA ARG A 351 13.90 7.05 -33.06
C ARG A 351 14.42 7.07 -34.49
N ASP A 352 14.77 5.91 -35.04
CA ASP A 352 15.24 5.74 -36.41
C ASP A 352 14.15 6.11 -37.44
N ALA A 353 12.87 5.88 -37.09
CA ALA A 353 11.71 6.33 -37.86
C ALA A 353 11.34 7.82 -37.66
N GLY A 354 12.10 8.58 -36.87
CA GLY A 354 11.83 9.99 -36.57
C GLY A 354 10.60 10.24 -35.68
N LEU A 355 10.01 9.20 -35.08
CA LEU A 355 8.80 9.29 -34.26
C LEU A 355 9.10 9.66 -32.80
N LEU A 356 10.34 9.47 -32.34
CA LEU A 356 10.85 9.94 -31.06
C LEU A 356 12.15 10.73 -31.26
N THR A 357 12.24 11.93 -30.68
CA THR A 357 13.49 12.69 -30.57
C THR A 357 13.95 12.72 -29.12
N ASP A 358 15.24 12.50 -28.87
CA ASP A 358 15.83 12.65 -27.53
C ASP A 358 16.19 14.12 -27.27
N LEU A 359 15.70 14.70 -26.17
CA LEU A 359 15.93 16.08 -25.78
C LEU A 359 16.85 16.20 -24.55
N GLY A 360 17.18 15.08 -23.89
CA GLY A 360 18.00 15.07 -22.68
C GLY A 360 17.30 15.60 -21.41
N PRO A 361 18.07 15.83 -20.33
CA PRO A 361 17.57 16.43 -19.09
C PRO A 361 17.23 17.91 -19.25
N HIS A 362 16.05 18.35 -18.79
CA HIS A 362 15.63 19.76 -18.85
C HIS A 362 14.76 20.21 -17.67
N GLY A 363 14.96 21.47 -17.26
CA GLY A 363 14.13 22.22 -16.32
C GLY A 363 14.46 22.00 -14.84
N GLU A 364 13.72 22.72 -13.98
CA GLU A 364 13.84 22.65 -12.52
C GLU A 364 13.66 21.22 -11.99
N PRO A 365 14.40 20.85 -10.92
CA PRO A 365 14.36 19.50 -10.37
C PRO A 365 12.99 19.14 -9.80
N TRP A 366 12.70 17.85 -9.87
CA TRP A 366 11.54 17.21 -9.25
C TRP A 366 12.01 16.28 -8.14
N HIS A 367 11.19 16.15 -7.10
CA HIS A 367 11.46 15.34 -5.92
C HIS A 367 10.66 14.03 -5.99
N PRO A 368 11.28 12.84 -5.82
CA PRO A 368 10.54 11.59 -5.68
C PRO A 368 9.73 11.60 -4.38
N THR A 369 8.53 11.02 -4.45
CA THR A 369 7.67 10.74 -3.28
C THR A 369 7.91 9.32 -2.76
N SER A 370 7.16 8.84 -1.75
CA SER A 370 7.33 7.49 -1.16
C SER A 370 7.19 6.33 -2.16
N SER A 371 6.62 6.59 -3.34
CA SER A 371 6.51 5.62 -4.46
C SER A 371 7.74 5.56 -5.38
N ILE A 372 8.71 6.46 -5.19
CA ILE A 372 9.85 6.78 -6.07
C ILE A 372 9.42 7.32 -7.45
N ARG A 373 8.61 6.56 -8.19
CA ARG A 373 8.17 6.88 -9.56
C ARG A 373 7.17 8.05 -9.67
N THR A 374 6.45 8.39 -8.60
CA THR A 374 5.64 9.61 -8.57
C THR A 374 6.49 10.75 -8.05
N VAL A 375 6.68 11.78 -8.86
CA VAL A 375 7.48 12.95 -8.54
C VAL A 375 6.62 14.20 -8.31
N HIS A 376 7.09 15.07 -7.43
CA HIS A 376 6.45 16.30 -6.99
C HIS A 376 7.42 17.48 -7.15
N ARG A 377 6.88 18.67 -7.42
CA ARG A 377 7.63 19.92 -7.44
C ARG A 377 6.80 20.96 -6.70
N PRO A 378 7.27 21.52 -5.56
CA PRO A 378 6.49 22.49 -4.79
C PRO A 378 5.92 23.63 -5.65
N GLY A 379 4.63 23.93 -5.47
CA GLY A 379 3.92 24.94 -6.26
C GLY A 379 3.49 24.50 -7.68
N ALA A 380 3.88 23.32 -8.18
CA ALA A 380 3.36 22.79 -9.43
C ALA A 380 1.88 22.37 -9.29
N PRO A 381 1.03 22.58 -10.32
CA PRO A 381 -0.38 22.16 -10.29
C PRO A 381 -0.57 20.66 -10.46
N ALA A 382 0.48 19.93 -10.87
CA ALA A 382 0.46 18.50 -11.10
C ALA A 382 1.68 17.80 -10.50
N MET A 383 1.45 16.60 -9.95
CA MET A 383 2.47 15.57 -9.77
C MET A 383 2.55 14.71 -11.04
N LEU A 384 3.70 14.07 -11.30
CA LEU A 384 3.87 13.17 -12.44
C LEU A 384 4.16 11.75 -11.94
N LYS A 385 3.32 10.78 -12.28
CA LYS A 385 3.59 9.34 -12.04
C LYS A 385 4.22 8.75 -13.30
N LEU A 386 5.55 8.71 -13.27
CA LEU A 386 6.43 8.24 -14.34
C LEU A 386 6.44 6.70 -14.39
N SER A 387 6.81 6.12 -15.53
CA SER A 387 7.18 4.70 -15.60
C SER A 387 8.61 4.48 -15.09
N LEU A 388 8.85 3.36 -14.41
CA LEU A 388 10.16 3.02 -13.84
C LEU A 388 10.36 1.50 -13.75
N GLY A 389 11.20 0.93 -14.63
CA GLY A 389 11.46 -0.52 -14.76
C GLY A 389 12.14 -1.21 -13.58
N LEU A 390 12.48 -0.46 -12.52
CA LEU A 390 13.01 -1.00 -11.26
C LEU A 390 11.95 -1.85 -10.53
N ARG A 391 12.43 -2.87 -9.82
CA ARG A 391 11.62 -3.65 -8.88
C ARG A 391 11.59 -2.94 -7.52
N ILE A 392 10.45 -2.33 -7.20
CA ILE A 392 10.22 -1.66 -5.91
C ILE A 392 9.13 -2.43 -5.18
N THR A 393 9.48 -3.03 -4.04
CA THR A 393 8.71 -4.14 -3.43
C THR A 393 8.45 -5.25 -4.46
N ASN A 394 7.30 -5.94 -4.43
CA ASN A 394 6.99 -7.12 -5.23
C ASN A 394 6.56 -6.83 -6.69
N SER A 395 6.95 -5.70 -7.27
CA SER A 395 6.60 -5.39 -8.67
C SER A 395 7.66 -4.54 -9.36
N ARG A 396 7.85 -4.76 -10.67
CA ARG A 396 8.34 -3.70 -11.57
C ARG A 396 7.35 -2.53 -11.56
N ARG A 397 7.83 -1.29 -11.74
CA ARG A 397 7.01 -0.07 -11.60
C ARG A 397 6.90 0.75 -12.90
N GLU A 398 6.85 0.09 -14.04
CA GLU A 398 6.31 0.70 -15.27
C GLU A 398 4.79 0.89 -15.11
N ASN A 399 4.20 1.86 -15.81
CA ASN A 399 2.74 2.04 -15.84
C ASN A 399 2.16 1.15 -16.95
N LEU A 400 1.00 0.53 -16.73
CA LEU A 400 0.29 -0.22 -17.77
C LEU A 400 -0.81 0.66 -18.40
N ARG A 401 -1.00 0.57 -19.72
CA ARG A 401 -1.98 1.40 -20.45
C ARG A 401 -3.39 1.34 -19.85
N LYS A 402 -3.85 0.16 -19.39
CA LYS A 402 -5.16 -0.01 -18.73
C LYS A 402 -5.30 0.81 -17.43
N GLU A 403 -4.22 1.01 -16.69
CA GLU A 403 -4.18 1.83 -15.47
C GLU A 403 -4.28 3.32 -15.80
N LEU A 404 -3.68 3.75 -16.92
CA LEU A 404 -3.81 5.12 -17.41
C LEU A 404 -5.26 5.45 -17.73
N HIS A 405 -5.95 4.57 -18.47
CA HIS A 405 -7.39 4.68 -18.71
C HIS A 405 -8.19 4.70 -17.39
N ARG A 406 -7.87 3.81 -16.44
CA ARG A 406 -8.53 3.75 -15.12
C ARG A 406 -8.53 5.09 -14.37
N GLY A 407 -7.42 5.82 -14.39
CA GLY A 407 -7.32 7.15 -13.75
C GLY A 407 -8.29 8.17 -14.35
N VAL A 408 -8.34 8.26 -15.69
CA VAL A 408 -9.22 9.21 -16.40
C VAL A 408 -10.69 8.78 -16.30
N GLU A 409 -10.98 7.48 -16.41
CA GLU A 409 -12.33 6.92 -16.22
C GLU A 409 -12.88 7.24 -14.82
N VAL A 410 -12.09 7.06 -13.75
CA VAL A 410 -12.51 7.42 -12.40
C VAL A 410 -12.68 8.93 -12.25
N HIS A 411 -11.82 9.77 -12.85
CA HIS A 411 -12.05 11.22 -12.86
C HIS A 411 -13.35 11.60 -13.57
N ARG A 412 -13.69 10.95 -14.70
CA ARG A 412 -14.96 11.14 -15.42
C ARG A 412 -16.15 10.67 -14.59
N LEU A 413 -16.09 9.48 -13.97
CA LEU A 413 -17.15 8.94 -13.11
C LEU A 413 -17.44 9.88 -11.94
N LEU A 414 -16.41 10.39 -11.27
CA LEU A 414 -16.56 11.32 -10.15
C LEU A 414 -17.26 12.63 -10.56
N ARG A 415 -17.13 13.07 -11.82
CA ARG A 415 -17.80 14.26 -12.36
C ARG A 415 -19.25 14.04 -12.81
N THR A 416 -19.83 12.85 -12.61
CA THR A 416 -21.24 12.55 -12.95
C THR A 416 -22.24 13.08 -11.90
N GLY A 417 -21.80 13.94 -10.98
CA GLY A 417 -22.52 14.26 -9.75
C GLY A 417 -22.15 13.34 -8.58
N LEU A 418 -21.31 12.31 -8.80
CA LEU A 418 -20.95 11.33 -7.78
C LEU A 418 -20.04 11.92 -6.69
N ALA A 419 -19.07 12.77 -7.06
CA ALA A 419 -18.21 13.43 -6.08
C ALA A 419 -19.03 14.36 -5.19
N GLU A 420 -19.97 15.11 -5.77
CA GLU A 420 -20.87 16.03 -5.09
C GLU A 420 -21.82 15.26 -4.14
N GLN A 421 -22.39 14.13 -4.59
CA GLN A 421 -23.22 13.23 -3.78
C GLN A 421 -22.45 12.69 -2.56
N TRP A 422 -21.18 12.31 -2.73
CA TRP A 422 -20.33 11.76 -1.67
C TRP A 422 -19.84 12.84 -0.69
N GLN A 423 -19.39 13.99 -1.21
CA GLN A 423 -18.87 15.10 -0.41
C GLN A 423 -19.97 15.84 0.37
N ALA A 424 -21.24 15.75 -0.04
CA ALA A 424 -22.37 16.23 0.75
C ALA A 424 -22.50 15.52 2.11
N ALA A 425 -22.06 14.25 2.21
CA ALA A 425 -21.98 13.50 3.46
C ALA A 425 -20.57 13.56 4.10
N HIS A 426 -19.51 13.62 3.30
CA HIS A 426 -18.13 13.51 3.75
C HIS A 426 -17.20 14.61 3.19
N PRO A 427 -17.44 15.90 3.50
CA PRO A 427 -16.73 17.03 2.89
C PRO A 427 -15.22 17.08 3.23
N GLY A 428 -14.79 16.38 4.29
CA GLY A 428 -13.37 16.28 4.68
C GLY A 428 -12.55 15.32 3.81
N PHE A 429 -13.17 14.45 3.00
CA PHE A 429 -12.49 13.39 2.26
C PHE A 429 -12.60 13.56 0.74
N ASP A 430 -11.55 13.19 0.00
CA ASP A 430 -11.59 13.17 -1.47
C ASP A 430 -10.53 12.25 -2.10
N ILE A 431 -10.68 11.92 -3.38
CA ILE A 431 -9.68 11.16 -4.18
C ILE A 431 -8.73 12.12 -4.91
N VAL A 432 -7.41 11.98 -4.74
CA VAL A 432 -6.42 12.71 -5.56
C VAL A 432 -6.57 12.27 -7.02
N ARG A 433 -7.08 13.18 -7.87
CA ARG A 433 -7.50 12.86 -9.25
C ARG A 433 -6.29 12.60 -10.16
N ASP A 434 -6.45 11.63 -11.05
CA ASP A 434 -5.48 11.26 -12.10
C ASP A 434 -6.07 11.49 -13.51
N PRO A 435 -6.38 12.75 -13.90
CA PRO A 435 -7.29 13.06 -14.99
C PRO A 435 -6.69 13.00 -16.41
N ALA A 436 -5.38 12.80 -16.59
CA ALA A 436 -4.73 12.91 -17.90
C ALA A 436 -3.44 12.08 -17.99
N TRP A 437 -3.08 11.65 -19.19
CA TRP A 437 -1.82 10.93 -19.46
C TRP A 437 -1.31 11.14 -20.87
N VAL A 438 0.00 10.87 -21.05
CA VAL A 438 0.67 10.77 -22.34
C VAL A 438 1.47 9.48 -22.36
N ALA A 439 1.48 8.81 -23.50
CA ALA A 439 2.22 7.59 -23.74
C ALA A 439 2.55 7.44 -25.24
N VAL A 440 3.21 6.34 -25.58
CA VAL A 440 3.67 6.06 -26.95
C VAL A 440 3.11 4.73 -27.44
N ASN A 441 2.78 4.69 -28.74
CA ASN A 441 2.48 3.47 -29.50
C ASN A 441 3.54 3.27 -30.59
N ALA A 442 3.74 2.02 -30.99
CA ALA A 442 4.44 1.67 -32.22
C ALA A 442 3.51 1.91 -33.44
N PRO A 443 4.04 1.93 -34.69
CA PRO A 443 3.26 2.26 -35.89
C PRO A 443 2.11 1.28 -36.22
N ASP A 444 2.12 0.09 -35.62
CA ASP A 444 1.05 -0.92 -35.66
C ASP A 444 -0.08 -0.65 -34.65
N GLY A 445 0.08 0.37 -33.79
CA GLY A 445 -0.82 0.69 -32.68
C GLY A 445 -0.44 0.06 -31.34
N THR A 446 0.59 -0.80 -31.27
CA THR A 446 0.96 -1.52 -30.04
C THR A 446 1.55 -0.57 -28.98
N PRO A 447 1.03 -0.56 -27.73
CA PRO A 447 1.58 0.26 -26.65
C PRO A 447 3.05 -0.07 -26.32
N VAL A 448 3.93 0.94 -26.33
CA VAL A 448 5.37 0.75 -26.02
C VAL A 448 5.62 0.95 -24.54
N GLN A 449 5.69 -0.16 -23.80
CA GLN A 449 5.83 -0.17 -22.35
C GLN A 449 7.00 0.67 -21.84
N GLY A 450 6.69 1.51 -20.84
CA GLY A 450 7.67 2.29 -20.10
C GLY A 450 7.84 3.73 -20.61
N LEU A 451 7.20 4.09 -21.73
CA LEU A 451 7.05 5.46 -22.23
C LEU A 451 5.74 6.12 -21.72
N ASP A 452 5.09 5.51 -20.73
CA ASP A 452 3.78 5.88 -20.19
C ASP A 452 3.91 6.81 -18.95
N VAL A 453 3.36 8.03 -19.00
CA VAL A 453 3.27 8.99 -17.88
C VAL A 453 1.84 9.42 -17.57
N LEU A 454 1.50 9.45 -16.28
CA LEU A 454 0.23 9.93 -15.76
C LEU A 454 0.40 11.29 -15.07
N LEU A 455 -0.47 12.25 -15.39
CA LEU A 455 -0.55 13.56 -14.75
C LEU A 455 -1.58 13.50 -13.62
N ARG A 456 -1.11 13.68 -12.39
CA ARG A 456 -1.91 13.67 -11.16
C ARG A 456 -2.18 15.11 -10.71
N HIS A 457 -3.40 15.46 -10.32
CA HIS A 457 -3.67 16.74 -9.64
C HIS A 457 -2.76 16.86 -8.41
N ASN A 458 -2.13 18.01 -8.21
CA ASN A 458 -1.56 18.36 -6.90
C ASN A 458 -2.57 19.23 -6.12
N PRO A 459 -3.33 18.67 -5.17
CA PRO A 459 -4.24 19.44 -4.33
C PRO A 459 -3.55 20.11 -3.14
N PHE A 460 -2.28 19.77 -2.86
CA PHE A 460 -1.59 20.13 -1.62
C PHE A 460 -0.84 21.46 -1.76
N ARG A 461 -1.10 22.36 -0.82
CA ARG A 461 -0.36 23.61 -0.60
C ARG A 461 0.77 23.36 0.40
N SER A 462 1.75 24.27 0.42
CA SER A 462 2.93 24.20 1.30
C SER A 462 2.63 23.89 2.77
N GLY A 463 1.57 24.51 3.31
CA GLY A 463 1.13 24.34 4.70
C GLY A 463 0.07 23.25 4.96
N ASP A 464 -0.36 22.50 3.94
CA ASP A 464 -1.35 21.44 4.12
C ASP A 464 -0.69 20.18 4.70
N ASP A 465 -0.96 19.85 5.96
CA ASP A 465 -0.33 18.70 6.65
C ASP A 465 -0.99 17.36 6.26
N ALA A 466 -0.82 16.99 4.99
CA ALA A 466 -1.33 15.77 4.39
C ALA A 466 -0.28 14.64 4.42
N LEU A 467 -0.57 13.58 5.17
CA LEU A 467 0.40 12.53 5.51
C LEU A 467 -0.11 11.16 5.05
N CYS A 468 0.66 10.42 4.24
CA CYS A 468 0.34 9.00 4.05
C CYS A 468 0.54 8.23 5.37
N VAL A 469 -0.39 7.35 5.71
CA VAL A 469 -0.43 6.66 7.02
C VAL A 469 0.85 5.86 7.28
N ALA A 470 1.49 5.33 6.24
CA ALA A 470 2.77 4.62 6.35
C ALA A 470 3.90 5.54 6.84
N ALA A 471 3.97 6.78 6.35
CA ALA A 471 4.95 7.78 6.78
C ALA A 471 4.64 8.34 8.19
N LEU A 472 3.36 8.38 8.56
CA LEU A 472 2.90 8.77 9.89
C LEU A 472 3.30 7.74 10.97
N THR A 473 3.16 6.44 10.68
CA THR A 473 3.42 5.34 11.62
C THR A 473 4.87 4.89 11.69
N ALA A 474 5.66 5.08 10.63
CA ALA A 474 7.07 4.67 10.59
C ALA A 474 7.95 5.44 11.59
N PRO A 475 8.77 4.74 12.41
CA PRO A 475 9.84 5.36 13.18
C PRO A 475 10.91 6.01 12.29
N ARG A 476 11.46 7.14 12.74
CA ARG A 476 12.60 7.84 12.13
C ARG A 476 13.45 8.58 13.19
N PRO A 477 14.70 8.97 12.89
CA PRO A 477 15.44 9.94 13.69
C PRO A 477 14.74 11.31 13.76
N TRP A 478 15.00 12.07 14.84
CA TRP A 478 14.50 13.44 15.02
C TRP A 478 15.61 14.37 15.51
N PRO A 479 15.56 15.68 15.22
CA PRO A 479 16.52 16.65 15.73
C PRO A 479 16.67 16.58 17.26
N GLY A 480 17.91 16.51 17.74
CA GLY A 480 18.22 16.48 19.18
C GLY A 480 17.82 15.20 19.92
N ARG A 481 17.54 14.09 19.23
CA ARG A 481 17.20 12.80 19.86
C ARG A 481 18.06 11.64 19.37
N THR A 482 18.39 10.75 20.30
CA THR A 482 19.08 9.48 20.04
C THR A 482 18.12 8.37 19.59
N THR A 483 16.88 8.38 20.10
CA THR A 483 15.87 7.37 19.79
C THR A 483 15.06 7.69 18.53
N MET A 484 14.67 6.65 17.80
CA MET A 484 13.71 6.76 16.71
C MET A 484 12.29 6.94 17.25
N ARG A 485 11.48 7.75 16.56
CA ARG A 485 10.07 7.95 16.90
C ARG A 485 9.22 8.14 15.65
N SER A 486 7.98 7.69 15.68
CA SER A 486 7.03 7.94 14.59
C SER A 486 6.43 9.33 14.69
N ARG A 487 5.97 9.89 13.56
CA ARG A 487 5.28 11.19 13.57
C ARG A 487 3.99 11.12 14.39
N LEU A 488 3.30 9.97 14.40
CA LEU A 488 2.17 9.69 15.27
C LEU A 488 2.52 9.85 16.76
N ALA A 489 3.65 9.30 17.21
CA ALA A 489 4.07 9.37 18.60
C ALA A 489 4.47 10.79 19.05
N GLU A 490 5.04 11.61 18.15
CA GLU A 490 5.26 13.04 18.44
C GLU A 490 3.95 13.83 18.53
N ILE A 491 3.01 13.60 17.60
CA ILE A 491 1.68 14.22 17.61
C ILE A 491 0.93 13.89 18.90
N VAL A 492 0.84 12.61 19.26
CA VAL A 492 0.11 12.15 20.46
C VAL A 492 0.76 12.69 21.74
N SER A 493 2.10 12.72 21.84
CA SER A 493 2.77 13.32 23.00
C SER A 493 2.56 14.83 23.11
N ARG A 494 2.59 15.57 21.99
CA ARG A 494 2.29 17.00 21.96
C ARG A 494 0.85 17.28 22.39
N LEU A 495 -0.11 16.52 21.86
CA LEU A 495 -1.53 16.63 22.20
C LEU A 495 -1.80 16.26 23.67
N ALA A 496 -1.16 15.22 24.21
CA ALA A 496 -1.25 14.86 25.63
C ALA A 496 -0.73 16.00 26.53
N GLY A 497 0.45 16.54 26.24
CA GLY A 497 1.00 17.69 26.98
C GLY A 497 0.13 18.95 26.89
N ALA A 498 -0.40 19.26 25.70
CA ALA A 498 -1.24 20.45 25.48
C ALA A 498 -2.66 20.34 26.07
N THR A 499 -3.19 19.13 26.26
CA THR A 499 -4.56 18.91 26.80
C THR A 499 -4.60 18.43 28.25
N GLY A 500 -3.45 18.11 28.85
CA GLY A 500 -3.37 17.51 30.19
C GLY A 500 -3.93 16.09 30.28
N ARG A 501 -4.29 15.46 29.15
CA ARG A 501 -4.90 14.12 29.08
C ARG A 501 -3.85 13.05 28.89
N SER A 502 -4.14 11.83 29.34
CA SER A 502 -3.23 10.69 29.16
C SER A 502 -3.02 10.33 27.68
N THR A 503 -1.82 9.84 27.36
CA THR A 503 -1.42 9.36 26.03
C THR A 503 -2.45 8.41 25.41
N SER A 504 -3.02 7.51 26.22
CA SER A 504 -4.05 6.55 25.81
C SER A 504 -5.38 7.24 25.48
N ALA A 505 -5.83 8.19 26.30
CA ALA A 505 -7.07 8.94 26.04
C ALA A 505 -6.98 9.87 24.82
N VAL A 506 -5.79 10.39 24.52
CA VAL A 506 -5.51 11.15 23.29
C VAL A 506 -5.43 10.22 22.08
N SER A 507 -4.75 9.08 22.21
CA SER A 507 -4.65 8.06 21.14
C SER A 507 -6.02 7.53 20.71
N ALA A 508 -6.88 7.22 21.68
CA ALA A 508 -8.24 6.74 21.42
C ALA A 508 -9.11 7.78 20.69
N GLU A 509 -9.00 9.07 21.04
CA GLU A 509 -9.70 10.12 20.30
C GLU A 509 -9.11 10.34 18.90
N TRP A 510 -7.79 10.37 18.76
CA TRP A 510 -7.12 10.52 17.47
C TRP A 510 -7.55 9.40 16.53
N PHE A 511 -7.58 8.16 17.03
CA PHE A 511 -8.04 7.00 16.28
C PHE A 511 -9.54 7.07 15.93
N LEU A 512 -10.41 7.52 16.84
CA LEU A 512 -11.82 7.72 16.54
C LEU A 512 -12.07 8.79 15.46
N ARG A 513 -11.33 9.92 15.50
CA ARG A 513 -11.36 10.94 14.43
C ARG A 513 -10.84 10.40 13.10
N TYR A 514 -9.83 9.53 13.12
CA TYR A 514 -9.34 8.84 11.92
C TYR A 514 -10.40 7.90 11.33
N LEU A 515 -11.09 7.11 12.16
CA LEU A 515 -12.19 6.27 11.70
C LEU A 515 -13.31 7.09 11.06
N ASP A 516 -13.69 8.21 11.66
CA ASP A 516 -14.76 9.09 11.17
C ASP A 516 -14.39 9.86 9.89
N HIS A 517 -13.20 10.48 9.85
CA HIS A 517 -12.81 11.38 8.75
C HIS A 517 -12.04 10.69 7.61
N VAL A 518 -11.63 9.42 7.78
CA VAL A 518 -10.81 8.67 6.78
C VAL A 518 -11.40 7.31 6.42
N VAL A 519 -11.90 6.53 7.40
CA VAL A 519 -12.42 5.16 7.12
C VAL A 519 -13.89 5.18 6.70
N LEU A 520 -14.74 5.95 7.39
CA LEU A 520 -16.16 6.07 7.08
C LEU A 520 -16.44 6.56 5.65
N PRO A 521 -15.74 7.58 5.11
CA PRO A 521 -15.96 8.02 3.73
C PRO A 521 -15.61 6.96 2.69
N VAL A 522 -14.59 6.12 2.96
CA VAL A 522 -14.17 5.05 2.06
C VAL A 522 -15.18 3.90 2.05
N LEU A 523 -15.74 3.53 3.21
CA LEU A 523 -16.86 2.58 3.30
C LEU A 523 -18.12 3.12 2.59
N ALA A 524 -18.44 4.41 2.80
CA ALA A 524 -19.56 5.06 2.16
C ALA A 524 -19.40 5.16 0.63
N PHE A 525 -18.18 5.32 0.12
CA PHE A 525 -17.92 5.38 -1.32
C PHE A 525 -18.21 4.03 -2.01
N ASP A 526 -17.79 2.91 -1.43
CA ASP A 526 -18.11 1.58 -1.94
C ASP A 526 -19.62 1.31 -1.91
N ALA A 527 -20.30 1.65 -0.80
CA ALA A 527 -21.75 1.51 -0.66
C ALA A 527 -22.55 2.36 -1.68
N LEU A 528 -22.09 3.60 -1.94
CA LEU A 528 -22.72 4.58 -2.84
C LEU A 528 -22.45 4.28 -4.33
N ALA A 529 -21.23 3.89 -4.68
CA ALA A 529 -20.76 3.80 -6.07
C ALA A 529 -20.55 2.36 -6.58
N GLY A 530 -20.38 1.38 -5.70
CA GLY A 530 -19.89 0.06 -6.08
C GLY A 530 -18.40 0.01 -6.41
N VAL A 531 -17.62 0.93 -5.85
CA VAL A 531 -16.20 1.12 -6.13
C VAL A 531 -15.41 1.02 -4.82
N ALA A 532 -14.78 -0.13 -4.58
CA ALA A 532 -13.86 -0.31 -3.46
C ALA A 532 -12.46 0.24 -3.81
N LEU A 533 -11.76 0.73 -2.79
CA LEU A 533 -10.45 1.39 -2.91
C LEU A 533 -9.34 0.53 -2.28
N GLU A 534 -8.17 0.49 -2.90
CA GLU A 534 -6.93 -0.07 -2.35
C GLU A 534 -6.33 0.85 -1.27
N ALA A 535 -7.13 1.14 -0.24
CA ALA A 535 -6.87 2.13 0.80
C ALA A 535 -5.79 1.67 1.82
N HIS A 536 -4.73 1.04 1.35
CA HIS A 536 -3.56 0.64 2.15
C HIS A 536 -2.78 1.86 2.67
N GLN A 537 -1.91 1.69 3.68
CA GLN A 537 -1.31 2.82 4.41
C GLN A 537 -0.51 3.83 3.56
N GLN A 538 0.00 3.46 2.39
CA GLN A 538 0.74 4.38 1.49
C GLN A 538 -0.16 5.12 0.46
N ASN A 539 -1.40 4.67 0.27
CA ASN A 539 -2.40 5.30 -0.63
C ASN A 539 -3.49 6.05 0.14
N THR A 540 -3.63 5.80 1.44
CA THR A 540 -4.46 6.61 2.34
C THR A 540 -3.62 7.71 2.97
N LEU A 541 -4.08 8.94 2.83
CA LEU A 541 -3.55 10.12 3.51
C LEU A 541 -4.55 10.61 4.57
N VAL A 542 -4.04 11.02 5.72
CA VAL A 542 -4.78 11.83 6.69
C VAL A 542 -4.37 13.29 6.54
N ILE A 543 -5.33 14.20 6.66
CA ILE A 543 -5.09 15.65 6.74
C ILE A 543 -5.23 16.05 8.21
N LEU A 544 -4.22 16.71 8.76
CA LEU A 544 -4.22 17.16 10.15
C LEU A 544 -4.56 18.65 10.29
N ASP A 545 -5.17 19.00 11.42
CA ASP A 545 -5.21 20.38 11.90
C ASP A 545 -3.84 20.82 12.50
N PRO A 546 -3.61 22.11 12.78
CA PRO A 546 -2.35 22.58 13.38
C PRO A 546 -2.02 21.98 14.76
N ALA A 547 -3.02 21.50 15.51
CA ALA A 547 -2.82 20.79 16.77
C ALA A 547 -2.39 19.33 16.57
N GLY A 548 -2.63 18.75 15.39
CA GLY A 548 -2.27 17.40 14.98
C GLY A 548 -3.42 16.39 15.01
N TRP A 549 -4.67 16.84 15.19
CA TRP A 549 -5.85 15.96 15.08
C TRP A 549 -6.19 15.69 13.61
N PRO A 550 -6.74 14.51 13.27
CA PRO A 550 -7.37 14.31 11.97
C PRO A 550 -8.52 15.30 11.77
N LEU A 551 -8.57 15.90 10.58
CA LEU A 551 -9.63 16.81 10.12
C LEU A 551 -10.23 16.35 8.78
N GLY A 552 -9.54 15.45 8.07
CA GLY A 552 -9.97 14.92 6.78
C GLY A 552 -9.01 13.85 6.28
N GLY A 553 -9.16 13.43 5.04
CA GLY A 553 -8.27 12.45 4.41
C GLY A 553 -8.29 12.52 2.89
N ARG A 554 -7.35 11.83 2.25
CA ARG A 554 -7.37 11.62 0.80
C ARG A 554 -7.03 10.17 0.46
N TYR A 555 -7.72 9.61 -0.53
CA TYR A 555 -7.22 8.42 -1.23
C TYR A 555 -6.37 8.87 -2.43
N ARG A 556 -5.36 8.10 -2.82
CA ARG A 556 -4.63 8.29 -4.08
C ARG A 556 -4.35 6.97 -4.79
N ASP A 557 -4.00 7.12 -6.06
CA ASP A 557 -3.54 6.13 -7.03
C ASP A 557 -4.57 5.62 -8.05
N ASN A 558 -4.07 5.33 -9.26
CA ASN A 558 -4.84 4.87 -10.40
C ASN A 558 -4.82 3.34 -10.60
N GLN A 559 -3.97 2.60 -9.89
CA GLN A 559 -3.96 1.13 -9.99
C GLN A 559 -5.10 0.52 -9.15
N GLY A 560 -5.30 1.02 -7.92
CA GLY A 560 -6.11 0.39 -6.87
C GLY A 560 -7.62 0.70 -6.82
N TYR A 561 -8.32 0.67 -7.95
CA TYR A 561 -9.79 0.71 -7.96
C TYR A 561 -10.36 -0.66 -8.32
N TYR A 562 -11.43 -1.07 -7.62
CA TYR A 562 -12.14 -2.31 -7.84
C TYR A 562 -13.62 -2.01 -8.09
N PHE A 563 -14.09 -2.16 -9.33
CA PHE A 563 -15.51 -1.98 -9.66
C PHE A 563 -16.26 -3.30 -9.46
N ARG A 564 -17.28 -3.30 -8.60
CA ARG A 564 -18.09 -4.48 -8.30
C ARG A 564 -18.85 -4.94 -9.53
N ALA A 565 -18.72 -6.22 -9.90
CA ALA A 565 -19.48 -6.82 -10.99
C ALA A 565 -21.00 -6.66 -10.81
N SER A 566 -21.50 -6.80 -9.58
CA SER A 566 -22.91 -6.56 -9.22
C SER A 566 -23.42 -5.15 -9.56
N ARG A 567 -22.53 -4.15 -9.61
CA ARG A 567 -22.85 -2.73 -9.84
C ARG A 567 -22.57 -2.25 -11.27
N ARG A 568 -22.11 -3.13 -12.18
CA ARG A 568 -21.85 -2.79 -13.59
C ARG A 568 -22.99 -2.02 -14.25
N ALA A 569 -24.23 -2.51 -14.14
CA ALA A 569 -25.38 -1.87 -14.77
C ALA A 569 -25.71 -0.48 -14.19
N GLU A 570 -25.27 -0.15 -12.98
CA GLU A 570 -25.39 1.21 -12.43
C GLU A 570 -24.26 2.11 -12.94
N LEU A 571 -23.02 1.62 -12.92
CA LEU A 571 -21.85 2.37 -13.37
C LEU A 571 -21.94 2.71 -14.87
N GLU A 572 -22.38 1.78 -15.72
CA GLU A 572 -22.63 2.02 -17.16
C GLU A 572 -23.71 3.07 -17.42
N ARG A 573 -24.71 3.22 -16.53
CA ARG A 573 -25.72 4.29 -16.62
C ARG A 573 -25.17 5.66 -16.20
N ARG A 574 -24.17 5.70 -15.32
CA ARG A 574 -23.50 6.95 -14.90
C ARG A 574 -22.43 7.38 -15.92
N LEU A 575 -21.67 6.44 -16.46
CA LEU A 575 -20.63 6.65 -17.46
C LEU A 575 -20.58 5.45 -18.44
N PRO A 576 -21.20 5.55 -19.63
CA PRO A 576 -21.19 4.46 -20.61
C PRO A 576 -19.77 4.07 -21.05
N GLY A 577 -19.49 2.77 -21.10
CA GLY A 577 -18.18 2.22 -21.47
C GLY A 577 -17.13 2.25 -20.35
N ILE A 578 -17.51 2.62 -19.13
CA ILE A 578 -16.62 2.58 -17.96
C ILE A 578 -16.05 1.17 -17.72
N GLY A 579 -14.79 1.07 -17.31
CA GLY A 579 -14.17 -0.22 -16.99
C GLY A 579 -13.76 -1.06 -18.20
N ALA A 580 -14.13 -0.67 -19.44
CA ALA A 580 -13.91 -1.47 -20.64
C ALA A 580 -12.47 -1.38 -21.18
N ALA A 581 -11.90 -0.17 -21.29
CA ALA A 581 -10.51 0.04 -21.69
C ALA A 581 -9.52 -0.19 -20.53
N SER A 582 -10.00 -0.08 -19.30
CA SER A 582 -9.21 -0.18 -18.08
C SER A 582 -9.22 -1.54 -17.39
N ASP A 583 -10.09 -2.47 -17.80
CA ASP A 583 -10.23 -3.82 -17.23
C ASP A 583 -10.31 -3.78 -15.68
N THR A 584 -11.33 -3.07 -15.18
CA THR A 584 -11.47 -2.66 -13.77
C THR A 584 -12.59 -3.38 -13.00
N PHE A 585 -13.42 -4.15 -13.71
CA PHE A 585 -14.50 -4.92 -13.09
C PHE A 585 -14.00 -6.25 -12.54
N VAL A 586 -14.26 -6.49 -11.26
CA VAL A 586 -13.93 -7.72 -10.53
C VAL A 586 -15.18 -8.29 -9.86
N SER A 587 -15.17 -9.59 -9.57
CA SER A 587 -16.26 -10.19 -8.80
C SER A 587 -16.33 -9.59 -7.39
N ASP A 588 -17.55 -9.48 -6.85
CA ASP A 588 -17.78 -8.92 -5.52
C ASP A 588 -16.98 -9.67 -4.43
N ALA A 589 -16.88 -11.01 -4.52
CA ALA A 589 -16.08 -11.79 -3.57
C ALA A 589 -14.56 -11.48 -3.61
N ILE A 590 -13.99 -11.22 -4.80
CA ILE A 590 -12.59 -10.75 -4.90
C ILE A 590 -12.48 -9.31 -4.38
N THR A 591 -13.47 -8.47 -4.69
CA THR A 591 -13.55 -7.09 -4.18
C THR A 591 -13.53 -7.07 -2.65
N ASP A 592 -14.33 -7.92 -2.01
CA ASP A 592 -14.43 -8.04 -0.56
C ASP A 592 -13.14 -8.61 0.07
N GLU A 593 -12.50 -9.62 -0.53
CA GLU A 593 -11.20 -10.13 -0.04
C GLU A 593 -10.11 -9.03 -0.12
N ARG A 594 -10.03 -8.31 -1.24
CA ARG A 594 -9.05 -7.23 -1.44
C ARG A 594 -9.34 -6.03 -0.52
N PHE A 595 -10.60 -5.61 -0.40
CA PHE A 595 -10.99 -4.45 0.42
C PHE A 595 -10.82 -4.74 1.92
N ALA A 596 -11.13 -5.96 2.38
CA ALA A 596 -10.86 -6.40 3.75
C ALA A 596 -9.36 -6.43 4.06
N TYR A 597 -8.53 -6.92 3.14
CA TYR A 597 -7.08 -6.86 3.33
C TYR A 597 -6.56 -5.41 3.36
N TYR A 598 -6.97 -4.55 2.43
CA TYR A 598 -6.37 -3.22 2.29
C TYR A 598 -6.87 -2.19 3.30
N LEU A 599 -8.20 -2.06 3.50
CA LEU A 599 -8.76 -1.14 4.49
C LEU A 599 -8.76 -1.73 5.90
N GLY A 600 -9.16 -3.00 6.06
CA GLY A 600 -9.20 -3.68 7.36
C GLY A 600 -7.81 -3.99 7.89
N VAL A 601 -7.10 -4.91 7.25
CA VAL A 601 -5.84 -5.48 7.77
C VAL A 601 -4.65 -4.54 7.63
N ASN A 602 -4.34 -4.07 6.42
CA ASN A 602 -3.16 -3.24 6.16
C ASN A 602 -3.30 -1.85 6.79
N ASN A 603 -4.44 -1.19 6.57
CA ASN A 603 -4.68 0.15 7.08
C ASN A 603 -5.06 0.15 8.56
N VAL A 604 -6.30 -0.21 8.93
CA VAL A 604 -6.80 0.07 10.29
C VAL A 604 -6.15 -0.81 11.36
N LEU A 605 -6.07 -2.13 11.17
CA LEU A 605 -5.36 -3.00 12.10
C LEU A 605 -3.86 -2.66 12.14
N GLY A 606 -3.24 -2.36 11.00
CA GLY A 606 -1.86 -1.84 10.96
C GLY A 606 -1.67 -0.54 11.75
N LEU A 607 -2.64 0.38 11.76
CA LEU A 607 -2.58 1.61 12.54
C LEU A 607 -2.74 1.33 14.05
N ILE A 608 -3.65 0.42 14.43
CA ILE A 608 -3.79 -0.06 15.81
C ILE A 608 -2.47 -0.68 16.29
N GLY A 609 -1.85 -1.54 15.48
CA GLY A 609 -0.53 -2.13 15.76
C GLY A 609 0.59 -1.08 15.90
N ALA A 610 0.53 0.03 15.17
CA ALA A 610 1.45 1.15 15.35
C ALA A 610 1.27 1.87 16.70
N PHE A 611 0.02 2.11 17.14
CA PHE A 611 -0.25 2.66 18.48
C PHE A 611 0.23 1.72 19.60
N GLY A 612 -0.03 0.42 19.45
CA GLY A 612 0.35 -0.62 20.42
C GLY A 612 1.86 -0.82 20.55
N SER A 613 2.54 -1.03 19.43
CA SER A 613 4.00 -1.25 19.39
C SER A 613 4.80 -0.01 19.80
N ALA A 614 4.28 1.20 19.59
CA ALA A 614 4.84 2.45 20.10
C ALA A 614 4.41 2.79 21.55
N ARG A 615 3.68 1.88 22.23
CA ARG A 615 3.19 2.01 23.63
C ARG A 615 2.34 3.26 23.90
N LEU A 616 1.63 3.76 22.88
CA LEU A 616 0.78 4.95 22.98
C LEU A 616 -0.60 4.62 23.58
N ALA A 617 -1.13 3.43 23.29
CA ALA A 617 -2.35 2.85 23.85
C ALA A 617 -2.25 1.31 23.91
N ASP A 618 -3.16 0.66 24.64
CA ASP A 618 -3.40 -0.79 24.49
C ASP A 618 -4.25 -1.00 23.22
N GLU A 619 -3.82 -1.89 22.34
CA GLU A 619 -4.55 -2.26 21.13
C GLU A 619 -5.99 -2.70 21.45
N ARG A 620 -6.22 -3.37 22.58
CA ARG A 620 -7.57 -3.82 23.00
C ARG A 620 -8.58 -2.69 23.08
N VAL A 621 -8.15 -1.50 23.51
CA VAL A 621 -9.00 -0.31 23.59
C VAL A 621 -9.36 0.20 22.19
N LEU A 622 -8.42 0.13 21.25
CA LEU A 622 -8.62 0.58 19.86
C LEU A 622 -9.39 -0.46 19.03
N LEU A 623 -9.18 -1.76 19.27
CA LEU A 623 -9.96 -2.86 18.68
C LEU A 623 -11.43 -2.80 19.14
N ALA A 624 -11.68 -2.55 20.42
CA ALA A 624 -13.04 -2.31 20.93
C ALA A 624 -13.67 -1.04 20.33
N ALA A 625 -12.89 0.04 20.16
CA ALA A 625 -13.35 1.24 19.47
C ALA A 625 -13.68 0.96 17.99
N PHE A 626 -12.90 0.13 17.30
CA PHE A 626 -13.12 -0.25 15.91
C PHE A 626 -14.32 -1.21 15.76
N ARG A 627 -14.49 -2.23 16.61
CA ARG A 627 -15.71 -3.08 16.66
C ARG A 627 -16.96 -2.21 16.81
N ARG A 628 -16.95 -1.24 17.75
CA ARG A 628 -18.06 -0.29 17.95
C ARG A 628 -18.31 0.65 16.76
N PHE A 629 -17.26 1.01 16.00
CA PHE A 629 -17.40 1.79 14.77
C PHE A 629 -18.00 0.94 13.64
N LEU A 630 -17.50 -0.27 13.41
CA LEU A 630 -18.01 -1.19 12.39
C LEU A 630 -19.48 -1.55 12.64
N GLY A 631 -19.88 -1.74 13.91
CA GLY A 631 -21.29 -1.97 14.26
C GLY A 631 -22.23 -0.80 13.93
N LYS A 632 -21.73 0.44 13.90
CA LYS A 632 -22.47 1.61 13.37
C LYS A 632 -22.44 1.68 11.84
N ALA A 633 -21.32 1.26 11.23
CA ALA A 633 -21.12 1.26 9.79
C ALA A 633 -21.74 0.04 9.08
N ALA A 634 -22.43 -0.87 9.79
CA ALA A 634 -22.90 -2.15 9.28
C ALA A 634 -23.84 -2.10 8.05
N GLY A 635 -24.44 -0.94 7.75
CA GLY A 635 -25.20 -0.71 6.52
C GLY A 635 -24.36 -0.37 5.28
N LEU A 636 -23.06 -0.10 5.43
CA LEU A 636 -22.15 0.36 4.36
C LEU A 636 -21.44 -0.82 3.67
N GLY A 637 -22.23 -1.71 3.09
CA GLY A 637 -21.74 -2.88 2.35
C GLY A 637 -21.32 -4.06 3.24
N PRO A 638 -20.71 -5.10 2.66
CA PRO A 638 -20.41 -6.36 3.37
C PRO A 638 -19.20 -6.28 4.31
N LEU A 639 -18.26 -5.37 4.05
CA LEU A 639 -16.97 -5.31 4.74
C LEU A 639 -17.09 -5.16 6.28
N PRO A 640 -17.96 -4.30 6.85
CA PRO A 640 -18.07 -4.18 8.30
C PRO A 640 -18.53 -5.45 8.99
N ALA A 641 -19.48 -6.20 8.40
CA ALA A 641 -19.90 -7.51 8.91
C ALA A 641 -18.78 -8.55 8.77
N GLN A 642 -18.12 -8.61 7.61
CA GLN A 642 -16.98 -9.51 7.36
C GLN A 642 -15.85 -9.32 8.39
N LEU A 643 -15.57 -8.07 8.81
CA LEU A 643 -14.57 -7.76 9.84
C LEU A 643 -15.03 -8.02 11.28
N LEU A 644 -16.34 -8.03 11.55
CA LEU A 644 -16.90 -8.32 12.88
C LEU A 644 -17.10 -9.81 13.13
N ASP A 645 -17.63 -10.52 12.13
CA ASP A 645 -18.26 -11.83 12.31
C ASP A 645 -17.38 -12.99 11.82
N SER A 646 -16.38 -12.73 10.96
CA SER A 646 -15.46 -13.79 10.51
C SER A 646 -14.39 -14.08 11.57
N PRO A 647 -14.18 -15.34 12.00
CA PRO A 647 -13.10 -15.69 12.93
C PRO A 647 -11.69 -15.59 12.32
N THR A 648 -11.61 -15.48 11.00
CA THR A 648 -10.33 -15.36 10.27
C THR A 648 -10.41 -14.36 9.13
N LEU A 649 -9.29 -13.73 8.79
CA LEU A 649 -9.18 -12.79 7.67
C LEU A 649 -8.16 -13.29 6.65
N ARG A 650 -8.41 -12.98 5.38
CA ARG A 650 -7.50 -13.24 4.28
C ARG A 650 -6.48 -12.10 4.20
N CYS A 651 -5.20 -12.44 4.19
CA CYS A 651 -4.10 -11.48 4.28
C CYS A 651 -3.05 -11.76 3.21
N LYS A 652 -2.63 -10.72 2.48
CA LYS A 652 -1.55 -10.82 1.50
C LYS A 652 -0.24 -11.22 2.19
N ALA A 653 0.42 -12.22 1.60
CA ALA A 653 1.65 -12.82 2.11
C ALA A 653 2.83 -12.28 1.29
N ASN A 654 3.44 -11.19 1.75
CA ASN A 654 4.41 -10.44 0.96
C ASN A 654 5.75 -11.17 0.81
N LEU A 655 6.11 -12.00 1.79
CA LEU A 655 7.32 -12.84 1.77
C LEU A 655 7.08 -14.12 0.95
N LEU A 656 5.93 -14.78 1.09
CA LEU A 656 5.61 -15.95 0.25
C LEU A 656 5.40 -15.56 -1.22
N THR A 657 4.80 -14.40 -1.50
CA THR A 657 4.70 -13.83 -2.85
C THR A 657 6.09 -13.60 -3.47
N ARG A 658 7.06 -13.10 -2.67
CA ARG A 658 8.46 -12.97 -3.10
C ARG A 658 9.10 -14.30 -3.42
N LEU A 659 8.97 -15.30 -2.54
CA LEU A 659 9.57 -16.62 -2.72
C LEU A 659 8.95 -17.41 -3.90
N GLY A 660 7.69 -17.11 -4.24
CA GLY A 660 7.05 -17.58 -5.48
C GLY A 660 7.53 -16.90 -6.76
N GLY A 661 8.30 -15.81 -6.67
CA GLY A 661 8.81 -15.07 -7.83
C GLY A 661 7.77 -14.29 -8.62
N LEU A 662 6.61 -13.99 -8.01
CA LEU A 662 5.49 -13.30 -8.67
C LEU A 662 5.78 -11.79 -8.81
N ASP A 663 5.36 -11.18 -9.93
CA ASP A 663 5.32 -9.74 -10.11
C ASP A 663 3.86 -9.26 -10.04
N GLU A 664 3.53 -8.46 -9.04
CA GLU A 664 2.14 -8.14 -8.68
C GLU A 664 1.41 -7.21 -9.67
N LEU A 665 2.05 -6.80 -10.77
CA LEU A 665 1.40 -6.14 -11.91
C LEU A 665 1.19 -7.05 -13.14
N VAL A 666 1.62 -8.32 -13.08
CA VAL A 666 1.60 -9.25 -14.23
C VAL A 666 0.71 -10.46 -13.92
N GLY A 667 -0.48 -10.46 -14.52
CA GLY A 667 -1.44 -11.57 -14.47
C GLY A 667 -2.83 -11.14 -13.98
N PRO A 668 -3.71 -12.10 -13.70
CA PRO A 668 -5.02 -11.83 -13.10
C PRO A 668 -4.95 -11.49 -11.60
N VAL A 669 -5.90 -10.68 -11.13
CA VAL A 669 -5.93 -10.07 -9.78
C VAL A 669 -6.11 -11.10 -8.64
N ASP A 670 -6.63 -12.29 -8.95
CA ASP A 670 -6.80 -13.41 -8.02
C ASP A 670 -5.48 -14.15 -7.72
N THR A 671 -4.54 -14.17 -8.67
CA THR A 671 -3.38 -15.07 -8.71
C THR A 671 -2.03 -14.35 -8.69
N GLN A 672 -1.98 -13.05 -8.97
CA GLN A 672 -0.77 -12.20 -8.93
C GLN A 672 -0.13 -12.02 -7.53
N SER A 673 -0.67 -12.62 -6.46
CA SER A 673 -0.11 -12.56 -5.10
C SER A 673 -0.58 -13.75 -4.25
N VAL A 674 0.27 -14.22 -3.33
CA VAL A 674 -0.08 -15.24 -2.34
C VAL A 674 -0.90 -14.61 -1.21
N TYR A 675 -2.00 -15.25 -0.80
CA TYR A 675 -2.81 -14.85 0.34
C TYR A 675 -2.94 -15.98 1.36
N VAL A 676 -2.54 -15.71 2.60
CA VAL A 676 -2.70 -16.59 3.77
C VAL A 676 -3.96 -16.23 4.55
N THR A 677 -4.29 -17.05 5.55
CA THR A 677 -5.41 -16.83 6.47
C THR A 677 -4.85 -16.56 7.87
N ILE A 678 -5.25 -15.45 8.49
CA ILE A 678 -4.85 -15.04 9.85
C ILE A 678 -6.07 -15.05 10.77
N ALA A 679 -5.86 -15.19 12.08
CA ALA A 679 -6.92 -14.98 13.07
C ALA A 679 -7.43 -13.54 13.03
N ASN A 680 -8.72 -13.31 13.27
CA ASN A 680 -9.30 -11.97 13.31
C ASN A 680 -9.23 -11.37 14.73
N PRO A 681 -8.41 -10.34 15.00
CA PRO A 681 -8.35 -9.69 16.32
C PRO A 681 -9.59 -8.84 16.66
N LEU A 682 -10.60 -8.82 15.78
CA LEU A 682 -11.90 -8.19 15.99
C LEU A 682 -13.02 -9.19 16.26
N HIS A 683 -12.81 -10.51 16.17
CA HIS A 683 -13.86 -11.50 16.42
C HIS A 683 -14.09 -11.72 17.92
N ASP A 684 -12.99 -11.91 18.66
CA ASP A 684 -12.93 -12.23 20.09
C ASP A 684 -13.13 -11.01 21.02
#